data_AF-A0A2E8S4S0-F1
#
_entry.id   AF-A0A2E8S4S0-F1
#
_cell.length_a   1.000
_cell.length_b   1.000
_cell.length_c   1.000
_cell.angle_alpha   90.00
_cell.angle_beta   90.00
_cell.angle_gamma   90.00
#
_symmetry.space_group_name_H-M   'P 1'
#
loop_
_entity.id
_entity.type
_entity.pdbx_description
1 polymer ?
#
loop_
_entity_poly.entity_id
_entity_poly.type
_entity_poly.pdbx_seq_one_letter_code
_entity_poly.pdbx_strand_id
1 'polypeptide(L)'
;MQRRTSVFLLGLFVFSLFMPFASSNHGQPHGMLMCWDIINEEDGCDIYSPTDDLSSFASDFVQSSYTFEMVDTSTINLQMNLAIHEFNRSTIGFDDITIENPLNGEDATVSDLLRDVENVGDGGAPADLIRHFFDENVNGALVKDLLVDSMNTTIGDLLTGFGSVSGLSTGYINGFTDTDLGSISCSSDPSSDSNFESAGVPSNAFNPPICVSSSATISLASSTFSLGNVSSDDLERAYRGMLAMGTTIETSFDVFADAGHKSTFSIIPPEYASMVSLDPLQGGALIPYSVVDSSAPVNQKYYSKTVNNQNGNTRIDEQVSMTIGHLSTPSTSGFSVNPDKSGLELTVTLDLRQESAATLQVVGALNYLDSSTMSEWGISLLDNDSAASIPVITSDGIRMAYHNGLVPSLDDMLANFPMDAIGDSIGEFVPGTNVTMEPMAFVESSDIPGYDPGGRNYQHSSSNCPDQVAVGTPLYFCTTGPNAMSDSYPIYISSSTEQPFNMELLEMMKNQLPEDPTGLSDAVDENDLKRVLDAGLVIESTFEADFLSGITEGLDLPSSSMTFEIILPTWIAASSTSDRIILQDNTEGTPQLDLNLGGSGSYNWQHPICKASSYEVSAECANPPVPDTLICEATEKTCAVSDIVFDVSQFDINEWTQSISVTFYLEAEVAVYRLMVPDEIRNELSMDGTSVDLEVLPADLLKLVLDIVGGDDVTEKLNTTIPMGEAGDLKLEVSSDGFETFASELGGAITTNIHAAADDLVANSDGILSNVDLDALAVKTDVTVGKPQTSMSDYYPIAFSISIPEVTVTIGVADGINGIIGGSPTIEITTKNMLLNPVQQILDNVASGMGRGLTMGFLSASGTGFSTQSVDQSIDPIDMSIYQEADLSFDGFVEFSLPKGIILDGFSTSSGKATSEMVDGRQKITYDTRALQSGDSIQFALVITWGYIVSQIWIYPAILLSFVAWRVYKRKQKKAKKAAAKVKALEYRAKKGGLSDAEFTALGRGNDSMGGGMGGPPTPQGDAWADMGGSGYSGGAVDKELLDLYDD
;
A
#
# COMPACT_ATOMS: atom_id res chain seq x y z
N MET A 1 -33.99 -37.58 -105.29
CA MET A 1 -32.81 -38.30 -104.75
C MET A 1 -33.19 -39.49 -103.84
N GLN A 2 -34.43 -40.00 -103.86
CA GLN A 2 -34.92 -41.02 -102.90
C GLN A 2 -34.62 -42.50 -103.28
N ARG A 3 -33.94 -42.77 -104.41
CA ARG A 3 -33.78 -44.15 -104.95
C ARG A 3 -32.46 -44.84 -104.57
N ARG A 4 -31.75 -44.36 -103.54
CA ARG A 4 -30.52 -44.98 -103.00
C ARG A 4 -30.65 -45.41 -101.53
N THR A 5 -31.45 -44.71 -100.72
CA THR A 5 -31.73 -45.10 -99.32
C THR A 5 -32.57 -46.38 -99.23
N SER A 6 -33.62 -46.53 -100.05
CA SER A 6 -34.44 -47.76 -100.06
C SER A 6 -33.65 -49.01 -100.48
N VAL A 7 -32.59 -48.88 -101.29
CA VAL A 7 -31.73 -50.01 -101.70
C VAL A 7 -30.82 -50.44 -100.54
N PHE A 8 -30.36 -49.50 -99.73
CA PHE A 8 -29.54 -49.79 -98.54
C PHE A 8 -30.35 -50.46 -97.43
N LEU A 9 -31.57 -49.97 -97.16
CA LEU A 9 -32.51 -50.60 -96.22
C LEU A 9 -32.97 -52.00 -96.68
N LEU A 10 -33.20 -52.21 -97.98
CA LEU A 10 -33.50 -53.55 -98.50
C LEU A 10 -32.30 -54.50 -98.40
N GLY A 11 -31.07 -53.98 -98.51
CA GLY A 11 -29.85 -54.76 -98.27
C GLY A 11 -29.73 -55.28 -96.84
N LEU A 12 -30.02 -54.42 -95.85
CA LEU A 12 -30.03 -54.80 -94.43
C LEU A 12 -31.11 -55.86 -94.12
N PHE A 13 -32.30 -55.75 -94.70
CA PHE A 13 -33.38 -56.74 -94.53
C PHE A 13 -33.17 -58.07 -95.29
N VAL A 14 -32.19 -58.16 -96.19
CA VAL A 14 -31.84 -59.41 -96.89
C VAL A 14 -30.65 -60.12 -96.25
N PHE A 15 -29.80 -59.41 -95.50
CA PHE A 15 -28.66 -60.01 -94.79
C PHE A 15 -29.08 -60.84 -93.56
N SER A 16 -30.28 -60.62 -93.02
CA SER A 16 -30.86 -61.40 -91.91
C SER A 16 -31.55 -62.71 -92.34
N LEU A 17 -31.49 -63.09 -93.62
CA LEU A 17 -32.24 -64.23 -94.18
C LEU A 17 -31.39 -65.43 -94.61
N PHE A 18 -30.05 -65.40 -94.45
CA PHE A 18 -29.15 -66.45 -94.93
C PHE A 18 -27.97 -66.79 -94.01
N MET A 19 -28.24 -67.10 -92.74
CA MET A 19 -27.54 -68.15 -91.98
C MET A 19 -28.48 -68.73 -90.90
N PRO A 20 -28.26 -69.97 -90.43
CA PRO A 20 -29.38 -70.91 -90.30
C PRO A 20 -30.20 -70.81 -89.02
N PHE A 21 -31.53 -70.85 -89.18
CA PHE A 21 -32.42 -71.36 -88.15
C PHE A 21 -32.29 -72.88 -88.06
N ALA A 22 -32.00 -73.41 -86.87
CA ALA A 22 -32.40 -74.75 -86.47
C ALA A 22 -33.58 -74.60 -85.51
N SER A 23 -34.69 -75.28 -85.79
CA SER A 23 -35.87 -75.29 -84.92
C SER A 23 -36.27 -76.74 -84.62
N SER A 24 -36.00 -77.13 -83.38
CA SER A 24 -36.56 -78.30 -82.70
C SER A 24 -36.41 -78.04 -81.19
N ASN A 25 -37.46 -77.78 -80.42
CA ASN A 25 -38.66 -78.59 -80.12
C ASN A 25 -38.45 -79.43 -78.84
N HIS A 26 -39.49 -79.46 -78.00
CA HIS A 26 -39.50 -79.81 -76.58
C HIS A 26 -38.73 -78.83 -75.68
N GLY A 27 -39.25 -78.66 -74.46
CA GLY A 27 -38.72 -77.74 -73.46
C GLY A 27 -37.88 -78.47 -72.43
N GLN A 28 -36.88 -77.76 -71.93
CA GLN A 28 -36.19 -77.95 -70.66
C GLN A 28 -35.94 -76.53 -70.08
N PRO A 29 -35.66 -76.38 -68.78
CA PRO A 29 -35.81 -75.09 -68.09
C PRO A 29 -34.78 -74.03 -68.47
N HIS A 30 -34.97 -72.83 -67.91
CA HIS A 30 -33.97 -71.78 -67.88
C HIS A 30 -32.85 -72.13 -66.88
N GLY A 31 -31.74 -71.39 -66.92
CA GLY A 31 -30.62 -71.55 -66.00
C GLY A 31 -29.58 -72.59 -66.42
N MET A 32 -28.48 -72.62 -65.68
CA MET A 32 -27.61 -73.80 -65.64
C MET A 32 -28.33 -74.90 -64.85
N LEU A 33 -27.92 -76.17 -65.00
CA LEU A 33 -28.48 -77.25 -64.18
C LEU A 33 -28.25 -76.92 -62.71
N MET A 34 -29.29 -77.09 -61.88
CA MET A 34 -29.26 -76.71 -60.47
C MET A 34 -28.03 -77.33 -59.79
N CYS A 35 -27.27 -76.52 -59.05
CA CYS A 35 -26.09 -76.95 -58.28
C CYS A 35 -26.47 -77.80 -57.07
N TRP A 36 -27.11 -78.94 -57.34
CA TRP A 36 -27.65 -79.87 -56.38
C TRP A 36 -26.66 -80.98 -55.99
N ASP A 37 -25.61 -81.19 -56.80
CA ASP A 37 -24.67 -82.28 -56.61
C ASP A 37 -23.59 -81.96 -55.57
N ILE A 38 -24.06 -81.56 -54.38
CA ILE A 38 -23.32 -81.42 -53.11
C ILE A 38 -22.63 -82.76 -52.70
N ILE A 39 -22.85 -83.82 -53.48
CA ILE A 39 -22.41 -85.20 -53.26
C ILE A 39 -21.41 -85.71 -54.31
N ASN A 40 -21.09 -85.01 -55.41
CA ASN A 40 -20.12 -85.45 -56.43
C ASN A 40 -19.29 -84.31 -57.07
N GLU A 41 -18.04 -84.60 -57.43
CA GLU A 41 -17.05 -83.63 -57.95
C GLU A 41 -17.12 -83.35 -59.48
N GLU A 42 -18.03 -83.97 -60.26
CA GLU A 42 -17.89 -84.02 -61.74
C GLU A 42 -18.61 -82.92 -62.55
N ASP A 43 -19.59 -82.20 -61.99
CA ASP A 43 -20.23 -81.03 -62.63
C ASP A 43 -19.89 -79.73 -61.89
N GLY A 44 -19.72 -78.64 -62.65
CA GLY A 44 -19.01 -77.43 -62.20
C GLY A 44 -19.79 -76.50 -61.30
N CYS A 45 -19.96 -76.88 -60.04
CA CYS A 45 -20.59 -76.11 -58.96
C CYS A 45 -19.73 -76.16 -57.68
N ASP A 46 -19.99 -75.27 -56.72
CA ASP A 46 -19.31 -75.33 -55.42
C ASP A 46 -19.95 -76.30 -54.44
N ILE A 47 -19.10 -77.14 -53.84
CA ILE A 47 -19.49 -78.18 -52.89
C ILE A 47 -19.64 -77.56 -51.50
N TYR A 48 -20.81 -77.76 -50.88
CA TYR A 48 -21.01 -77.44 -49.47
C TYR A 48 -20.16 -78.35 -48.58
N SER A 49 -19.34 -77.77 -47.70
CA SER A 49 -18.55 -78.53 -46.71
C SER A 49 -18.84 -78.05 -45.28
N PRO A 50 -19.12 -78.96 -44.32
CA PRO A 50 -19.19 -78.65 -42.90
C PRO A 50 -17.85 -78.24 -42.24
N THR A 51 -16.76 -78.17 -43.01
CA THR A 51 -15.49 -77.55 -42.57
C THR A 51 -15.39 -76.06 -42.91
N ASP A 52 -16.31 -75.60 -43.76
CA ASP A 52 -16.30 -74.29 -44.42
C ASP A 52 -17.50 -73.45 -43.96
N ASP A 53 -18.58 -74.11 -43.54
CA ASP A 53 -19.44 -73.62 -42.45
C ASP A 53 -18.60 -73.35 -41.20
N LEU A 54 -18.69 -72.12 -40.67
CA LEU A 54 -18.01 -71.70 -39.45
C LEU A 54 -19.00 -71.39 -38.32
N SER A 55 -20.22 -71.90 -38.42
CA SER A 55 -21.44 -71.43 -37.75
C SER A 55 -22.41 -72.56 -37.39
N SER A 56 -21.88 -73.78 -37.19
CA SER A 56 -22.58 -75.09 -37.12
C SER A 56 -23.63 -75.30 -36.01
N PHE A 57 -24.13 -74.23 -35.39
CA PHE A 57 -25.21 -74.23 -34.40
C PHE A 57 -26.32 -73.18 -34.67
N ALA A 58 -26.26 -72.49 -35.81
CA ALA A 58 -27.20 -71.45 -36.25
C ALA A 58 -27.74 -71.73 -37.68
N SER A 59 -28.71 -70.92 -38.13
CA SER A 59 -29.23 -70.92 -39.51
C SER A 59 -28.64 -69.82 -40.39
N ASP A 60 -27.65 -69.10 -39.88
CA ASP A 60 -27.17 -67.84 -40.41
C ASP A 60 -25.65 -67.75 -40.19
N PHE A 61 -24.93 -67.25 -41.18
CA PHE A 61 -23.51 -66.94 -41.09
C PHE A 61 -23.32 -65.52 -41.62
N VAL A 62 -23.27 -64.57 -40.69
CA VAL A 62 -23.20 -63.13 -41.02
C VAL A 62 -22.02 -62.49 -40.29
N GLN A 63 -21.17 -61.79 -41.02
CA GLN A 63 -20.19 -60.86 -40.45
C GLN A 63 -20.70 -59.44 -40.66
N SER A 64 -20.87 -58.68 -39.59
CA SER A 64 -21.53 -57.37 -39.60
C SER A 64 -20.63 -56.30 -38.98
N SER A 65 -20.65 -55.10 -39.57
CA SER A 65 -19.95 -53.91 -39.09
C SER A 65 -20.96 -52.78 -38.96
N TYR A 66 -21.05 -52.21 -37.75
CA TYR A 66 -21.96 -51.13 -37.37
C TYR A 66 -21.12 -49.90 -36.99
N THR A 67 -21.18 -48.84 -37.78
CA THR A 67 -20.44 -47.60 -37.54
C THR A 67 -21.42 -46.50 -37.14
N PHE A 68 -21.33 -46.07 -35.88
CA PHE A 68 -22.06 -44.93 -35.32
C PHE A 68 -21.13 -43.72 -35.32
N GLU A 69 -21.47 -42.70 -36.11
CA GLU A 69 -20.75 -41.42 -36.19
C GLU A 69 -21.62 -40.33 -35.53
N MET A 70 -21.17 -39.82 -34.39
CA MET A 70 -21.81 -38.70 -33.72
C MET A 70 -21.42 -37.40 -34.44
N VAL A 71 -22.39 -36.69 -34.99
CA VAL A 71 -22.15 -35.41 -35.69
C VAL A 71 -22.22 -34.24 -34.69
N ASP A 72 -23.25 -34.27 -33.85
CA ASP A 72 -23.56 -33.28 -32.81
C ASP A 72 -24.47 -33.93 -31.75
N THR A 73 -24.78 -33.22 -30.68
CA THR A 73 -25.69 -33.63 -29.59
C THR A 73 -27.13 -33.93 -30.01
N SER A 74 -27.51 -33.69 -31.27
CA SER A 74 -28.84 -34.02 -31.80
C SER A 74 -28.81 -35.11 -32.88
N THR A 75 -27.66 -35.45 -33.45
CA THR A 75 -27.55 -36.22 -34.70
C THR A 75 -26.46 -37.30 -34.65
N ILE A 76 -26.86 -38.55 -34.88
CA ILE A 76 -25.95 -39.68 -35.13
C ILE A 76 -26.22 -40.23 -36.53
N ASN A 77 -25.17 -40.35 -37.35
CA ASN A 77 -25.19 -41.17 -38.57
C ASN A 77 -24.89 -42.63 -38.21
N LEU A 78 -25.67 -43.55 -38.74
CA LEU A 78 -25.38 -44.99 -38.69
C LEU A 78 -25.11 -45.49 -40.10
N GLN A 79 -23.96 -46.13 -40.30
CA GLN A 79 -23.71 -47.02 -41.42
C GLN A 79 -23.64 -48.48 -40.92
N MET A 80 -24.33 -49.38 -41.61
CA MET A 80 -24.23 -50.82 -41.39
C MET A 80 -23.75 -51.51 -42.66
N ASN A 81 -22.82 -52.45 -42.52
CA ASN A 81 -22.34 -53.30 -43.60
C ASN A 81 -22.41 -54.75 -43.16
N LEU A 82 -23.14 -55.59 -43.89
CA LEU A 82 -23.29 -57.03 -43.62
C LEU A 82 -22.65 -57.82 -44.76
N ALA A 83 -21.88 -58.85 -44.41
CA ALA A 83 -21.43 -59.91 -45.29
C ALA A 83 -22.13 -61.21 -44.91
N ILE A 84 -22.98 -61.70 -45.80
CA ILE A 84 -23.85 -62.85 -45.63
C ILE A 84 -23.24 -64.02 -46.38
N HIS A 85 -22.75 -65.00 -45.62
CA HIS A 85 -22.18 -66.25 -46.09
C HIS A 85 -23.24 -67.37 -46.10
N GLU A 86 -24.19 -67.32 -45.16
CA GLU A 86 -25.36 -68.20 -45.05
C GLU A 86 -26.51 -67.40 -44.40
N PHE A 87 -27.76 -67.71 -44.72
CA PHE A 87 -28.92 -67.03 -44.13
C PHE A 87 -30.17 -67.92 -44.02
N ASN A 88 -31.05 -67.61 -43.08
CA ASN A 88 -32.22 -68.41 -42.75
C ASN A 88 -33.18 -68.57 -43.95
N ARG A 89 -33.43 -69.84 -44.32
CA ARG A 89 -34.24 -70.26 -45.48
C ARG A 89 -35.66 -69.68 -45.46
N SER A 90 -36.31 -69.66 -44.29
CA SER A 90 -37.68 -69.17 -44.14
C SER A 90 -37.76 -67.66 -44.34
N THR A 91 -36.76 -66.91 -43.85
CA THR A 91 -36.71 -65.44 -43.96
C THR A 91 -36.62 -64.96 -45.41
N ILE A 92 -35.94 -65.71 -46.29
CA ILE A 92 -35.85 -65.44 -47.73
C ILE A 92 -36.91 -66.18 -48.58
N GLY A 93 -37.87 -66.85 -47.94
CA GLY A 93 -39.02 -67.47 -48.62
C GLY A 93 -38.73 -68.80 -49.33
N PHE A 94 -37.64 -69.50 -49.02
CA PHE A 94 -37.28 -70.79 -49.64
C PHE A 94 -38.23 -71.94 -49.24
N ASP A 95 -39.09 -71.74 -48.23
CA ASP A 95 -40.21 -72.64 -47.93
C ASP A 95 -41.36 -72.55 -48.98
N ASP A 96 -41.47 -71.43 -49.71
CA ASP A 96 -42.53 -71.19 -50.71
C ASP A 96 -42.06 -71.43 -52.16
N ILE A 97 -40.75 -71.60 -52.41
CA ILE A 97 -40.19 -71.96 -53.72
C ILE A 97 -40.23 -73.47 -53.90
N THR A 98 -41.01 -73.99 -54.85
CA THR A 98 -41.07 -75.42 -55.15
C THR A 98 -40.35 -75.81 -56.44
N ILE A 99 -39.53 -76.85 -56.38
CA ILE A 99 -38.76 -77.41 -57.50
C ILE A 99 -38.95 -78.94 -57.59
N GLU A 100 -38.79 -79.50 -58.79
CA GLU A 100 -38.83 -80.96 -59.02
C GLU A 100 -37.60 -81.61 -58.37
N ASN A 101 -37.79 -82.46 -57.36
CA ASN A 101 -36.69 -83.12 -56.66
C ASN A 101 -35.99 -84.13 -57.59
N PRO A 102 -34.70 -83.95 -57.92
CA PRO A 102 -34.01 -84.79 -58.90
C PRO A 102 -33.78 -86.25 -58.44
N LEU A 103 -33.94 -86.54 -57.15
CA LEU A 103 -33.72 -87.86 -56.56
C LEU A 103 -34.95 -88.78 -56.66
N ASN A 104 -36.17 -88.22 -56.73
CA ASN A 104 -37.42 -89.01 -56.74
C ASN A 104 -38.47 -88.56 -57.80
N GLY A 105 -38.37 -87.34 -58.35
CA GLY A 105 -39.33 -86.78 -59.30
C GLY A 105 -40.65 -86.28 -58.67
N GLU A 106 -40.64 -85.91 -57.39
CA GLU A 106 -41.76 -85.26 -56.70
C GLU A 106 -41.44 -83.78 -56.44
N ASP A 107 -42.46 -82.90 -56.48
CA ASP A 107 -42.27 -81.48 -56.17
C ASP A 107 -41.94 -81.29 -54.67
N ALA A 108 -40.85 -80.60 -54.35
CA ALA A 108 -40.42 -80.28 -52.98
C ALA A 108 -40.11 -78.78 -52.84
N THR A 109 -40.17 -78.25 -51.61
CA THR A 109 -39.70 -76.87 -51.34
C THR A 109 -38.17 -76.84 -51.38
N VAL A 110 -37.55 -75.71 -51.75
CA VAL A 110 -36.07 -75.58 -51.69
C VAL A 110 -35.58 -75.82 -50.26
N SER A 111 -36.33 -75.36 -49.26
CA SER A 111 -36.03 -75.52 -47.84
C SER A 111 -36.04 -76.98 -47.36
N ASP A 112 -37.05 -77.77 -47.74
CA ASP A 112 -37.15 -79.20 -47.40
C ASP A 112 -36.18 -80.04 -48.22
N LEU A 113 -35.92 -79.67 -49.48
CA LEU A 113 -34.92 -80.35 -50.30
C LEU A 113 -33.53 -80.24 -49.63
N LEU A 114 -33.15 -79.05 -49.14
CA LEU A 114 -31.89 -78.83 -48.42
C LEU A 114 -31.79 -79.60 -47.09
N ARG A 115 -32.91 -79.94 -46.43
CA ARG A 115 -32.89 -80.79 -45.22
C ARG A 115 -32.46 -82.23 -45.52
N ASP A 116 -32.81 -82.75 -46.69
CA ASP A 116 -32.51 -84.13 -47.11
C ASP A 116 -31.07 -84.31 -47.64
N VAL A 117 -30.27 -83.23 -47.74
CA VAL A 117 -28.85 -83.30 -48.15
C VAL A 117 -27.94 -83.75 -47.01
N GLU A 118 -27.04 -84.68 -47.33
CA GLU A 118 -26.04 -85.16 -46.37
C GLU A 118 -25.16 -84.00 -45.88
N ASN A 119 -25.15 -83.79 -44.55
CA ASN A 119 -24.44 -82.75 -43.81
C ASN A 119 -24.96 -81.29 -43.89
N VAL A 120 -26.07 -81.00 -44.59
CA VAL A 120 -26.69 -79.65 -44.62
C VAL A 120 -27.81 -79.51 -43.58
N GLY A 121 -28.77 -80.46 -43.55
CA GLY A 121 -29.80 -80.54 -42.51
C GLY A 121 -30.61 -79.25 -42.30
N ASP A 122 -30.88 -78.92 -41.03
CA ASP A 122 -31.64 -77.73 -40.60
C ASP A 122 -30.81 -76.41 -40.55
N GLY A 123 -29.69 -76.33 -41.27
CA GLY A 123 -28.93 -75.08 -41.46
C GLY A 123 -29.65 -74.00 -42.27
N GLY A 124 -28.92 -72.98 -42.70
CA GLY A 124 -29.41 -71.92 -43.58
C GLY A 124 -29.32 -72.28 -45.07
N ALA A 125 -29.38 -71.26 -45.92
CA ALA A 125 -29.03 -71.34 -47.33
C ALA A 125 -27.67 -70.64 -47.56
N PRO A 126 -26.68 -71.29 -48.20
CA PRO A 126 -25.36 -70.70 -48.44
C PRO A 126 -25.41 -69.62 -49.53
N ALA A 127 -24.48 -68.66 -49.48
CA ALA A 127 -24.52 -67.42 -50.26
C ALA A 127 -24.68 -67.64 -51.78
N ASP A 128 -24.02 -68.64 -52.34
CA ASP A 128 -24.07 -69.00 -53.76
C ASP A 128 -25.49 -69.41 -54.18
N LEU A 129 -26.15 -70.21 -53.35
CA LEU A 129 -27.53 -70.63 -53.56
C LEU A 129 -28.50 -69.44 -53.45
N ILE A 130 -28.28 -68.54 -52.49
CA ILE A 130 -29.10 -67.31 -52.37
C ILE A 130 -28.92 -66.44 -53.63
N ARG A 131 -27.70 -66.28 -54.15
CA ARG A 131 -27.46 -65.55 -55.42
C ARG A 131 -28.21 -66.18 -56.59
N HIS A 132 -28.16 -67.50 -56.74
CA HIS A 132 -28.86 -68.22 -57.82
C HIS A 132 -30.36 -67.91 -57.85
N PHE A 133 -31.02 -67.83 -56.68
CA PHE A 133 -32.45 -67.53 -56.55
C PHE A 133 -32.79 -66.03 -56.50
N PHE A 134 -31.84 -65.09 -56.57
CA PHE A 134 -32.08 -63.64 -56.41
C PHE A 134 -33.20 -63.04 -57.27
N ASP A 135 -33.34 -63.51 -58.52
CA ASP A 135 -34.33 -63.02 -59.49
C ASP A 135 -35.62 -63.87 -59.53
N GLU A 136 -35.74 -64.90 -58.69
CA GLU A 136 -36.98 -65.67 -58.54
C GLU A 136 -38.02 -64.94 -57.67
N ASN A 137 -39.30 -65.14 -57.98
CA ASN A 137 -40.40 -64.40 -57.36
C ASN A 137 -41.16 -65.23 -56.33
N VAL A 138 -41.12 -64.78 -55.07
CA VAL A 138 -41.82 -65.40 -53.93
C VAL A 138 -42.92 -64.45 -53.46
N ASN A 139 -44.17 -64.93 -53.50
CA ASN A 139 -45.36 -64.20 -53.05
C ASN A 139 -45.58 -62.78 -53.63
N GLY A 140 -44.87 -62.42 -54.71
CA GLY A 140 -44.94 -61.11 -55.37
C GLY A 140 -43.68 -60.25 -55.28
N ALA A 141 -42.73 -60.59 -54.39
CA ALA A 141 -41.41 -59.94 -54.27
C ALA A 141 -40.30 -60.83 -54.88
N LEU A 142 -39.13 -60.28 -55.17
CA LEU A 142 -37.96 -61.08 -55.54
C LEU A 142 -37.17 -61.48 -54.29
N VAL A 143 -36.46 -62.62 -54.31
CA VAL A 143 -35.65 -63.09 -53.15
C VAL A 143 -34.65 -62.02 -52.69
N LYS A 144 -34.02 -61.30 -53.62
CA LYS A 144 -33.10 -60.19 -53.31
C LYS A 144 -33.80 -58.98 -52.66
N ASP A 145 -35.07 -58.76 -52.97
CA ASP A 145 -35.87 -57.67 -52.39
C ASP A 145 -36.32 -58.07 -50.97
N LEU A 146 -36.71 -59.34 -50.77
CA LEU A 146 -37.02 -59.91 -49.44
C LEU A 146 -35.83 -59.85 -48.48
N LEU A 147 -34.61 -60.13 -48.96
CA LEU A 147 -33.40 -60.02 -48.14
C LEU A 147 -33.15 -58.56 -47.69
N VAL A 148 -33.36 -57.59 -48.58
CA VAL A 148 -33.25 -56.15 -48.26
C VAL A 148 -34.37 -55.69 -47.32
N ASP A 149 -35.61 -56.16 -47.51
CA ASP A 149 -36.75 -55.80 -46.65
C ASP A 149 -36.67 -56.45 -45.26
N SER A 150 -36.12 -57.67 -45.15
CA SER A 150 -35.76 -58.27 -43.87
C SER A 150 -34.76 -57.38 -43.12
N MET A 151 -33.69 -56.96 -43.80
CA MET A 151 -32.69 -56.06 -43.20
C MET A 151 -33.29 -54.70 -42.83
N ASN A 152 -34.12 -54.09 -43.67
CA ASN A 152 -34.82 -52.85 -43.36
C ASN A 152 -35.70 -52.98 -42.10
N THR A 153 -36.31 -54.15 -41.89
CA THR A 153 -37.13 -54.46 -40.71
C THR A 153 -36.27 -54.58 -39.46
N THR A 154 -35.21 -55.41 -39.49
CA THR A 154 -34.27 -55.57 -38.36
C THR A 154 -33.59 -54.27 -37.96
N ILE A 155 -33.25 -53.42 -38.94
CA ILE A 155 -32.67 -52.08 -38.71
C ILE A 155 -33.72 -51.13 -38.13
N GLY A 156 -34.96 -51.17 -38.65
CA GLY A 156 -36.08 -50.41 -38.10
C GLY A 156 -36.31 -50.71 -36.62
N ASP A 157 -36.41 -51.99 -36.27
CA ASP A 157 -36.62 -52.45 -34.89
C ASP A 157 -35.46 -52.06 -33.97
N LEU A 158 -34.20 -52.32 -34.40
CA LEU A 158 -32.99 -51.94 -33.66
C LEU A 158 -32.94 -50.45 -33.31
N LEU A 159 -33.30 -49.59 -34.26
CA LEU A 159 -33.16 -48.15 -34.08
C LEU A 159 -34.30 -47.50 -33.28
N THR A 160 -35.40 -48.23 -33.00
CA THR A 160 -36.48 -47.72 -32.14
C THR A 160 -36.03 -47.34 -30.73
N GLY A 161 -34.92 -47.92 -30.24
CA GLY A 161 -34.34 -47.60 -28.94
C GLY A 161 -33.49 -46.31 -28.89
N PHE A 162 -33.01 -45.81 -30.03
CA PHE A 162 -32.00 -44.74 -30.07
C PHE A 162 -32.55 -43.33 -30.36
N GLY A 163 -33.68 -43.23 -31.07
CA GLY A 163 -34.27 -41.92 -31.40
C GLY A 163 -35.29 -41.99 -32.54
N SER A 164 -35.51 -40.85 -33.21
CA SER A 164 -36.32 -40.84 -34.43
C SER A 164 -35.45 -41.06 -35.67
N VAL A 165 -35.79 -42.07 -36.47
CA VAL A 165 -34.99 -42.50 -37.63
C VAL A 165 -35.44 -41.78 -38.89
N SER A 166 -34.49 -41.31 -39.67
CA SER A 166 -34.72 -40.71 -40.99
C SER A 166 -33.67 -41.18 -42.01
N GLY A 167 -33.94 -40.99 -43.30
CA GLY A 167 -32.97 -41.22 -44.36
C GLY A 167 -32.60 -42.67 -44.68
N LEU A 168 -33.22 -43.67 -44.04
CA LEU A 168 -32.91 -45.10 -44.22
C LEU A 168 -32.81 -45.48 -45.70
N SER A 169 -31.65 -45.98 -46.12
CA SER A 169 -31.37 -46.44 -47.48
C SER A 169 -30.49 -47.68 -47.43
N THR A 170 -30.91 -48.75 -48.12
CA THR A 170 -30.25 -50.06 -48.08
C THR A 170 -30.01 -50.57 -49.51
N GLY A 171 -28.86 -51.20 -49.77
CA GLY A 171 -28.53 -51.74 -51.09
C GLY A 171 -27.26 -52.58 -51.12
N TYR A 172 -27.10 -53.36 -52.19
CA TYR A 172 -25.98 -54.28 -52.37
C TYR A 172 -24.64 -53.57 -52.64
N ILE A 173 -23.56 -54.11 -52.08
CA ILE A 173 -22.18 -53.63 -52.25
C ILE A 173 -21.22 -54.78 -52.60
N ASN A 174 -20.15 -54.46 -53.33
CA ASN A 174 -19.18 -55.46 -53.82
C ASN A 174 -18.06 -55.78 -52.80
N GLY A 175 -18.15 -55.23 -51.58
CA GLY A 175 -17.12 -55.34 -50.56
C GLY A 175 -17.08 -54.15 -49.61
N PHE A 176 -16.53 -54.36 -48.43
CA PHE A 176 -16.23 -53.32 -47.45
C PHE A 176 -14.91 -53.64 -46.73
N THR A 177 -14.41 -52.71 -45.91
CA THR A 177 -13.24 -52.95 -45.06
C THR A 177 -13.53 -52.44 -43.67
N ASP A 178 -13.26 -53.29 -42.69
CA ASP A 178 -13.45 -53.07 -41.26
C ASP A 178 -12.13 -53.38 -40.53
N THR A 179 -11.92 -52.80 -39.34
CA THR A 179 -10.63 -52.91 -38.64
C THR A 179 -10.41 -54.29 -38.00
N ASP A 180 -11.50 -54.96 -37.59
CA ASP A 180 -11.50 -56.24 -36.88
C ASP A 180 -12.03 -57.41 -37.74
N LEU A 181 -12.70 -57.12 -38.86
CA LEU A 181 -13.05 -58.11 -39.90
C LEU A 181 -12.07 -58.12 -41.10
N GLY A 182 -11.36 -57.01 -41.36
CA GLY A 182 -10.51 -56.83 -42.53
C GLY A 182 -11.28 -56.45 -43.80
N SER A 183 -10.64 -56.62 -44.97
CA SER A 183 -11.27 -56.35 -46.28
C SER A 183 -12.06 -57.55 -46.79
N ILE A 184 -13.38 -57.46 -46.79
CA ILE A 184 -14.28 -58.47 -47.35
C ILE A 184 -14.62 -58.09 -48.79
N SER A 185 -14.46 -59.03 -49.73
CA SER A 185 -14.87 -58.89 -51.14
C SER A 185 -16.10 -59.75 -51.40
N CYS A 186 -17.08 -59.22 -52.11
CA CYS A 186 -18.43 -59.79 -52.17
C CYS A 186 -18.96 -59.84 -53.61
N SER A 187 -19.86 -60.77 -53.88
CA SER A 187 -20.56 -60.86 -55.17
C SER A 187 -22.07 -60.77 -54.99
N SER A 188 -22.73 -60.21 -56.00
CA SER A 188 -24.18 -60.27 -56.20
C SER A 188 -24.54 -60.82 -57.59
N ASP A 189 -23.54 -61.35 -58.32
CA ASP A 189 -23.71 -61.94 -59.64
C ASP A 189 -24.17 -63.42 -59.51
N PRO A 190 -25.32 -63.81 -60.06
CA PRO A 190 -25.81 -65.19 -60.02
C PRO A 190 -24.99 -66.16 -60.90
N SER A 191 -24.00 -65.68 -61.65
CA SER A 191 -22.98 -66.52 -62.31
C SER A 191 -21.65 -66.61 -61.55
N SER A 192 -21.61 -66.07 -60.32
CA SER A 192 -20.65 -66.50 -59.31
C SER A 192 -21.23 -67.63 -58.47
N ASP A 193 -21.24 -68.85 -59.01
CA ASP A 193 -21.76 -70.08 -58.40
C ASP A 193 -20.85 -71.31 -58.65
N SER A 194 -19.56 -71.13 -59.01
CA SER A 194 -18.71 -72.27 -59.40
C SER A 194 -17.19 -72.13 -59.27
N ASN A 195 -16.55 -73.24 -58.88
CA ASN A 195 -15.10 -73.46 -58.84
C ASN A 195 -14.35 -73.25 -60.17
N PHE A 196 -15.07 -73.05 -61.28
CA PHE A 196 -14.50 -72.71 -62.58
C PHE A 196 -14.35 -71.19 -62.82
N GLU A 197 -14.87 -70.32 -61.95
CA GLU A 197 -14.77 -68.86 -62.04
C GLU A 197 -13.32 -68.35 -62.20
N SER A 198 -12.36 -69.01 -61.55
CA SER A 198 -10.92 -68.83 -61.82
C SER A 198 -10.09 -70.00 -61.32
N ALA A 199 -9.16 -70.47 -62.17
CA ALA A 199 -8.26 -71.58 -61.85
C ALA A 199 -7.34 -71.25 -60.66
N GLY A 200 -7.72 -71.73 -59.47
CA GLY A 200 -7.00 -71.50 -58.21
C GLY A 200 -7.87 -70.99 -57.05
N VAL A 201 -9.15 -70.71 -57.27
CA VAL A 201 -10.13 -70.47 -56.20
C VAL A 201 -10.51 -71.83 -55.55
N PRO A 202 -10.64 -71.94 -54.21
CA PRO A 202 -11.20 -73.13 -53.56
C PRO A 202 -12.71 -73.22 -53.77
N SER A 203 -13.24 -74.43 -53.99
CA SER A 203 -14.69 -74.71 -53.94
C SER A 203 -15.21 -74.48 -52.51
N ASN A 204 -16.07 -73.48 -52.31
CA ASN A 204 -16.64 -73.09 -51.03
C ASN A 204 -17.95 -72.30 -51.25
N ALA A 205 -19.11 -72.96 -51.16
CA ALA A 205 -20.43 -72.36 -51.45
C ALA A 205 -20.86 -71.17 -50.54
N PHE A 206 -20.05 -70.82 -49.53
CA PHE A 206 -20.23 -69.67 -48.65
C PHE A 206 -19.43 -68.44 -49.13
N ASN A 207 -18.62 -68.55 -50.18
CA ASN A 207 -17.66 -67.53 -50.60
C ASN A 207 -17.59 -67.39 -52.14
N PRO A 208 -17.73 -66.17 -52.69
CA PRO A 208 -17.80 -64.88 -52.00
C PRO A 208 -19.14 -64.67 -51.25
N PRO A 209 -19.16 -63.95 -50.11
CA PRO A 209 -20.41 -63.56 -49.47
C PRO A 209 -21.23 -62.61 -50.35
N ILE A 210 -22.53 -62.55 -50.07
CA ILE A 210 -23.41 -61.46 -50.49
C ILE A 210 -23.20 -60.31 -49.50
N CYS A 211 -22.99 -59.07 -49.99
CA CYS A 211 -22.85 -57.93 -49.08
C CYS A 211 -23.88 -56.83 -49.34
N VAL A 212 -24.41 -56.29 -48.24
CA VAL A 212 -25.44 -55.25 -48.21
C VAL A 212 -24.98 -54.15 -47.27
N SER A 213 -25.11 -52.90 -47.71
CA SER A 213 -24.92 -51.72 -46.88
C SER A 213 -26.26 -51.05 -46.60
N SER A 214 -26.39 -50.47 -45.41
CA SER A 214 -27.50 -49.58 -45.04
C SER A 214 -26.96 -48.32 -44.40
N SER A 215 -27.61 -47.18 -44.64
CA SER A 215 -27.32 -45.92 -43.96
C SER A 215 -28.61 -45.28 -43.44
N ALA A 216 -28.54 -44.69 -42.25
CA ALA A 216 -29.65 -43.96 -41.63
C ALA A 216 -29.12 -42.81 -40.75
N THR A 217 -29.94 -41.78 -40.55
CA THR A 217 -29.64 -40.69 -39.61
C THR A 217 -30.65 -40.73 -38.46
N ILE A 218 -30.13 -40.83 -37.24
CA ILE A 218 -30.87 -40.89 -35.98
C ILE A 218 -30.88 -39.48 -35.37
N SER A 219 -32.06 -38.94 -35.11
CA SER A 219 -32.21 -37.72 -34.32
C SER A 219 -32.52 -38.04 -32.86
N LEU A 220 -31.65 -37.56 -31.98
CA LEU A 220 -31.71 -37.68 -30.52
C LEU A 220 -32.65 -36.64 -29.90
N ALA A 221 -33.02 -36.83 -28.63
CA ALA A 221 -33.72 -35.83 -27.82
C ALA A 221 -32.71 -35.11 -26.90
N SER A 222 -32.96 -33.84 -26.55
CA SER A 222 -32.09 -33.09 -25.62
C SER A 222 -31.96 -33.76 -24.24
N SER A 223 -32.99 -34.48 -23.81
CA SER A 223 -33.00 -35.28 -22.58
C SER A 223 -32.00 -36.44 -22.56
N THR A 224 -31.47 -36.87 -23.71
CA THR A 224 -30.53 -38.00 -23.81
C THR A 224 -29.19 -37.73 -23.09
N PHE A 225 -28.84 -36.46 -22.88
CA PHE A 225 -27.56 -36.05 -22.27
C PHE A 225 -27.67 -35.52 -20.82
N SER A 226 -28.81 -35.72 -20.15
CA SER A 226 -29.06 -35.22 -18.76
C SER A 226 -28.89 -33.70 -18.58
N LEU A 227 -29.11 -32.94 -19.67
CA LEU A 227 -29.07 -31.47 -19.77
C LEU A 227 -30.49 -30.93 -20.02
N GLY A 228 -31.50 -31.43 -19.28
CA GLY A 228 -32.92 -31.32 -19.64
C GLY A 228 -33.48 -29.91 -19.70
N ASN A 229 -32.81 -28.93 -19.09
CA ASN A 229 -33.23 -27.54 -19.02
C ASN A 229 -32.65 -26.65 -20.15
N VAL A 230 -31.68 -27.14 -20.93
CA VAL A 230 -31.04 -26.36 -22.01
C VAL A 230 -31.92 -26.33 -23.27
N SER A 231 -31.89 -25.20 -23.98
CA SER A 231 -32.55 -25.05 -25.29
C SER A 231 -31.94 -26.03 -26.33
N SER A 232 -32.74 -26.48 -27.30
CA SER A 232 -32.24 -27.30 -28.42
C SER A 232 -31.15 -26.62 -29.24
N ASP A 233 -31.18 -25.30 -29.27
CA ASP A 233 -30.35 -24.46 -30.14
C ASP A 233 -29.02 -24.12 -29.45
N ASP A 234 -28.97 -24.23 -28.11
CA ASP A 234 -27.81 -23.95 -27.25
C ASP A 234 -27.16 -25.22 -26.66
N LEU A 235 -27.86 -26.38 -26.70
CA LEU A 235 -27.41 -27.67 -26.15
C LEU A 235 -26.01 -28.06 -26.64
N GLU A 236 -25.81 -28.03 -27.96
CA GLU A 236 -24.55 -28.35 -28.61
C GLU A 236 -23.41 -27.45 -28.13
N ARG A 237 -23.71 -26.17 -27.88
CA ARG A 237 -22.73 -25.19 -27.42
C ARG A 237 -22.40 -25.37 -25.94
N ALA A 238 -23.39 -25.69 -25.11
CA ALA A 238 -23.17 -26.06 -23.71
C ALA A 238 -22.32 -27.34 -23.59
N TYR A 239 -22.63 -28.37 -24.39
CA TYR A 239 -21.91 -29.63 -24.40
C TYR A 239 -20.43 -29.46 -24.81
N ARG A 240 -20.15 -28.69 -25.87
CA ARG A 240 -18.78 -28.30 -26.25
C ARG A 240 -18.06 -27.54 -25.14
N GLY A 241 -18.75 -26.63 -24.46
CA GLY A 241 -18.21 -25.89 -23.31
C GLY A 241 -17.87 -26.80 -22.12
N MET A 242 -18.77 -27.68 -21.69
CA MET A 242 -18.48 -28.64 -20.62
C MET A 242 -17.24 -29.49 -20.92
N LEU A 243 -17.17 -30.07 -22.13
CA LEU A 243 -15.98 -30.84 -22.54
C LEU A 243 -14.72 -29.97 -22.51
N ALA A 244 -14.78 -28.74 -23.02
CA ALA A 244 -13.63 -27.82 -23.03
C ALA A 244 -13.17 -27.41 -21.61
N MET A 245 -14.03 -27.40 -20.59
CA MET A 245 -13.62 -27.27 -19.18
C MET A 245 -12.88 -28.50 -18.61
N GLY A 246 -12.80 -29.60 -19.38
CA GLY A 246 -12.24 -30.88 -18.93
C GLY A 246 -13.30 -31.86 -18.39
N THR A 247 -14.59 -31.56 -18.50
CA THR A 247 -15.66 -32.50 -18.12
C THR A 247 -15.55 -33.78 -18.95
N THR A 248 -15.66 -34.93 -18.29
CA THR A 248 -15.74 -36.24 -18.94
C THR A 248 -17.12 -36.83 -18.76
N ILE A 249 -17.72 -37.34 -19.84
CA ILE A 249 -19.12 -37.79 -19.89
C ILE A 249 -19.13 -39.30 -20.11
N GLU A 250 -19.83 -40.04 -19.24
CA GLU A 250 -20.01 -41.48 -19.42
C GLU A 250 -21.23 -41.74 -20.31
N THR A 251 -21.05 -42.61 -21.31
CA THR A 251 -22.09 -42.98 -22.27
C THR A 251 -22.16 -44.49 -22.38
N SER A 252 -23.38 -45.04 -22.31
CA SER A 252 -23.62 -46.47 -22.45
C SER A 252 -24.33 -46.79 -23.76
N PHE A 253 -23.92 -47.90 -24.39
CA PHE A 253 -24.50 -48.45 -25.60
C PHE A 253 -24.73 -49.95 -25.42
N ASP A 254 -25.78 -50.50 -26.03
CA ASP A 254 -26.00 -51.95 -26.05
C ASP A 254 -25.46 -52.52 -27.37
N VAL A 255 -24.48 -53.43 -27.29
CA VAL A 255 -23.88 -54.13 -28.44
C VAL A 255 -24.32 -55.59 -28.46
N PHE A 256 -24.48 -56.18 -29.64
CA PHE A 256 -25.15 -57.47 -29.77
C PHE A 256 -24.65 -58.31 -30.96
N ALA A 257 -24.84 -59.62 -30.87
CA ALA A 257 -24.75 -60.51 -32.02
C ALA A 257 -25.81 -61.59 -31.93
N ASP A 258 -26.63 -61.72 -32.97
CA ASP A 258 -27.59 -62.81 -33.10
C ASP A 258 -26.87 -64.17 -33.30
N ALA A 259 -27.60 -65.29 -33.21
CA ALA A 259 -27.00 -66.61 -33.36
C ALA A 259 -26.38 -66.74 -34.76
N GLY A 260 -25.11 -67.16 -34.86
CA GLY A 260 -24.41 -67.24 -36.14
C GLY A 260 -23.74 -65.93 -36.61
N HIS A 261 -23.96 -64.82 -35.89
CA HIS A 261 -23.41 -63.51 -36.26
C HIS A 261 -22.05 -63.22 -35.58
N LYS A 262 -21.18 -62.50 -36.29
CA LYS A 262 -19.99 -61.83 -35.76
C LYS A 262 -20.12 -60.32 -36.01
N SER A 263 -20.53 -59.58 -35.00
CA SER A 263 -20.83 -58.13 -35.08
C SER A 263 -19.67 -57.29 -34.54
N THR A 264 -19.12 -56.38 -35.34
CA THR A 264 -18.20 -55.32 -34.90
C THR A 264 -18.95 -53.99 -34.78
N PHE A 265 -18.83 -53.32 -33.64
CA PHE A 265 -19.40 -52.00 -33.37
C PHE A 265 -18.28 -50.97 -33.27
N SER A 266 -18.30 -49.97 -34.14
CA SER A 266 -17.43 -48.80 -34.12
C SER A 266 -18.22 -47.55 -33.72
N ILE A 267 -17.80 -46.85 -32.67
CA ILE A 267 -18.47 -45.64 -32.16
C ILE A 267 -17.50 -44.48 -32.18
N ILE A 268 -17.75 -43.53 -33.09
CA ILE A 268 -16.91 -42.37 -33.41
C ILE A 268 -17.53 -41.12 -32.76
N PRO A 269 -16.81 -40.42 -31.86
CA PRO A 269 -17.27 -39.17 -31.25
C PRO A 269 -17.12 -37.98 -32.23
N PRO A 270 -17.78 -36.83 -31.95
CA PRO A 270 -17.70 -35.64 -32.81
C PRO A 270 -16.29 -35.06 -32.95
N GLU A 271 -16.05 -34.22 -33.96
CA GLU A 271 -14.73 -33.63 -34.27
C GLU A 271 -14.05 -32.87 -33.11
N TYR A 272 -14.81 -32.41 -32.12
CA TYR A 272 -14.31 -31.69 -30.94
C TYR A 272 -14.07 -32.60 -29.71
N ALA A 273 -14.25 -33.91 -29.87
CA ALA A 273 -14.24 -34.89 -28.79
C ALA A 273 -13.45 -36.17 -29.14
N SER A 274 -13.11 -36.94 -28.11
CA SER A 274 -12.41 -38.22 -28.24
C SER A 274 -12.88 -39.19 -27.16
N MET A 275 -12.84 -40.48 -27.45
CA MET A 275 -12.93 -41.51 -26.42
C MET A 275 -11.66 -41.48 -25.55
N VAL A 276 -11.85 -41.42 -24.23
CA VAL A 276 -10.79 -41.29 -23.22
C VAL A 276 -10.50 -42.62 -22.53
N SER A 277 -11.55 -43.28 -22.05
CA SER A 277 -11.51 -44.51 -21.24
C SER A 277 -12.69 -45.43 -21.53
N LEU A 278 -12.57 -46.68 -21.10
CA LEU A 278 -13.53 -47.78 -21.24
C LEU A 278 -13.59 -48.55 -19.91
N ASP A 279 -14.71 -49.20 -19.59
CA ASP A 279 -14.75 -50.14 -18.45
C ASP A 279 -13.78 -51.33 -18.70
N PRO A 280 -12.76 -51.53 -17.85
CA PRO A 280 -11.82 -52.65 -17.96
C PRO A 280 -12.48 -54.05 -17.91
N LEU A 281 -13.73 -54.15 -17.43
CA LEU A 281 -14.49 -55.40 -17.33
C LEU A 281 -15.27 -55.74 -18.61
N GLN A 282 -15.56 -54.75 -19.47
CA GLN A 282 -16.51 -54.88 -20.59
C GLN A 282 -15.84 -55.01 -21.98
N GLY A 283 -14.54 -54.67 -22.06
CA GLY A 283 -13.70 -54.94 -23.22
C GLY A 283 -13.94 -54.05 -24.45
N GLY A 284 -13.28 -54.43 -25.55
CA GLY A 284 -13.12 -53.59 -26.74
C GLY A 284 -11.77 -52.86 -26.78
N ALA A 285 -11.61 -51.94 -27.71
CA ALA A 285 -10.38 -51.20 -27.96
C ALA A 285 -10.64 -49.71 -28.25
N LEU A 286 -9.70 -48.85 -27.86
CA LEU A 286 -9.65 -47.46 -28.33
C LEU A 286 -8.67 -47.36 -29.50
N ILE A 287 -9.19 -47.09 -30.69
CA ILE A 287 -8.42 -47.07 -31.94
C ILE A 287 -8.23 -45.61 -32.38
N PRO A 288 -7.02 -45.17 -32.77
CA PRO A 288 -6.82 -43.83 -33.32
C PRO A 288 -7.64 -43.62 -34.60
N TYR A 289 -8.41 -42.54 -34.67
CA TYR A 289 -9.28 -42.29 -35.83
C TYR A 289 -8.47 -42.03 -37.12
N SER A 290 -7.20 -41.68 -36.99
CA SER A 290 -6.21 -41.61 -38.08
C SER A 290 -5.98 -42.94 -38.84
N VAL A 291 -6.53 -44.06 -38.36
CA VAL A 291 -6.56 -45.36 -39.07
C VAL A 291 -7.69 -45.40 -40.12
N VAL A 292 -8.80 -44.69 -39.87
CA VAL A 292 -9.98 -44.63 -40.73
C VAL A 292 -9.89 -43.43 -41.69
N ASP A 293 -9.61 -42.23 -41.16
CA ASP A 293 -9.24 -41.06 -41.96
C ASP A 293 -7.86 -40.53 -41.58
N SER A 294 -6.91 -40.66 -42.50
CA SER A 294 -5.55 -40.11 -42.40
C SER A 294 -5.46 -38.59 -42.19
N SER A 295 -6.55 -37.83 -42.36
CA SER A 295 -6.60 -36.39 -42.08
C SER A 295 -6.91 -36.05 -40.62
N ALA A 296 -7.47 -37.01 -39.86
CA ALA A 296 -7.89 -36.81 -38.47
C ALA A 296 -6.72 -36.63 -37.48
N PRO A 297 -6.92 -35.89 -36.36
CA PRO A 297 -5.91 -35.77 -35.31
C PRO A 297 -5.52 -37.12 -34.70
N VAL A 298 -4.21 -37.38 -34.60
CA VAL A 298 -3.65 -38.66 -34.12
C VAL A 298 -4.04 -38.99 -32.66
N ASN A 299 -4.42 -37.96 -31.88
CA ASN A 299 -4.93 -38.10 -30.52
C ASN A 299 -6.44 -38.38 -30.43
N GLN A 300 -7.20 -38.22 -31.51
CA GLN A 300 -8.62 -38.58 -31.56
C GLN A 300 -8.76 -40.10 -31.62
N LYS A 301 -9.63 -40.66 -30.78
CA LYS A 301 -9.91 -42.10 -30.73
C LYS A 301 -11.40 -42.38 -30.81
N TYR A 302 -11.73 -43.45 -31.51
CA TYR A 302 -13.05 -44.06 -31.51
C TYR A 302 -13.00 -45.40 -30.75
N TYR A 303 -14.16 -45.91 -30.36
CA TYR A 303 -14.30 -47.22 -29.73
C TYR A 303 -14.58 -48.30 -30.78
N SER A 304 -13.91 -49.45 -30.71
CA SER A 304 -14.29 -50.66 -31.45
C SER A 304 -14.51 -51.85 -30.50
N LYS A 305 -15.53 -52.66 -30.75
CA LYS A 305 -15.71 -53.98 -30.11
C LYS A 305 -16.40 -54.97 -31.04
N THR A 306 -15.81 -56.15 -31.19
CA THR A 306 -16.46 -57.31 -31.84
C THR A 306 -17.12 -58.22 -30.81
N VAL A 307 -18.43 -58.43 -30.94
CA VAL A 307 -19.18 -59.52 -30.29
C VAL A 307 -19.22 -60.70 -31.25
N ASN A 308 -18.64 -61.83 -30.88
CA ASN A 308 -18.60 -63.03 -31.72
C ASN A 308 -19.55 -64.10 -31.17
N ASN A 309 -20.71 -64.26 -31.83
CA ASN A 309 -21.71 -65.27 -31.54
C ASN A 309 -21.85 -66.29 -32.68
N GLN A 310 -20.83 -66.39 -33.55
CA GLN A 310 -20.86 -67.17 -34.77
C GLN A 310 -21.13 -68.67 -34.53
N ASN A 311 -20.72 -69.21 -33.37
CA ASN A 311 -20.97 -70.60 -32.98
C ASN A 311 -22.00 -70.73 -31.83
N GLY A 312 -22.79 -69.69 -31.58
CA GLY A 312 -23.88 -69.70 -30.60
C GLY A 312 -25.24 -70.02 -31.23
N ASN A 313 -26.20 -70.40 -30.39
CA ASN A 313 -27.57 -70.77 -30.77
C ASN A 313 -28.65 -69.84 -30.18
N THR A 314 -28.24 -68.78 -29.50
CA THR A 314 -29.09 -67.70 -28.97
C THR A 314 -28.36 -66.39 -29.10
N ARG A 315 -29.07 -65.29 -29.36
CA ARG A 315 -28.53 -63.93 -29.35
C ARG A 315 -27.74 -63.62 -28.06
N ILE A 316 -26.65 -62.87 -28.22
CA ILE A 316 -25.88 -62.24 -27.14
C ILE A 316 -26.15 -60.73 -27.19
N ASP A 317 -26.48 -60.15 -26.05
CA ASP A 317 -26.58 -58.71 -25.83
C ASP A 317 -25.65 -58.33 -24.65
N GLU A 318 -24.82 -57.32 -24.83
CA GLU A 318 -23.85 -56.82 -23.85
C GLU A 318 -23.90 -55.30 -23.79
N GLN A 319 -24.11 -54.72 -22.61
CA GLN A 319 -23.98 -53.28 -22.41
C GLN A 319 -22.51 -52.88 -22.30
N VAL A 320 -22.13 -51.75 -22.90
CA VAL A 320 -20.78 -51.19 -22.88
C VAL A 320 -20.79 -49.71 -22.47
N SER A 321 -19.99 -49.34 -21.47
CA SER A 321 -19.75 -47.96 -21.04
C SER A 321 -18.42 -47.42 -21.57
N MET A 322 -18.45 -46.19 -22.10
CA MET A 322 -17.30 -45.47 -22.63
C MET A 322 -17.33 -43.99 -22.22
N THR A 323 -16.15 -43.46 -21.90
CA THR A 323 -15.98 -42.07 -21.44
C THR A 323 -15.57 -41.18 -22.60
N ILE A 324 -16.37 -40.15 -22.88
CA ILE A 324 -16.09 -39.10 -23.87
C ILE A 324 -15.43 -37.91 -23.16
N GLY A 325 -14.43 -37.29 -23.80
CA GLY A 325 -13.77 -36.06 -23.33
C GLY A 325 -13.34 -35.17 -24.50
N HIS A 326 -12.85 -33.97 -24.19
CA HIS A 326 -12.44 -32.99 -25.20
C HIS A 326 -11.22 -33.42 -26.03
N LEU A 327 -11.28 -33.17 -27.35
CA LEU A 327 -10.14 -33.33 -28.25
C LEU A 327 -9.29 -32.05 -28.28
N SER A 328 -8.23 -32.01 -27.48
CA SER A 328 -7.26 -30.92 -27.57
C SER A 328 -6.59 -30.85 -28.95
N THR A 329 -6.55 -29.65 -29.52
CA THR A 329 -6.00 -29.30 -30.84
C THR A 329 -4.94 -28.19 -30.72
N PRO A 330 -4.15 -27.90 -31.77
CA PRO A 330 -3.18 -26.79 -31.73
C PRO A 330 -3.79 -25.38 -31.61
N SER A 331 -5.11 -25.23 -31.73
CA SER A 331 -5.83 -23.95 -31.62
C SER A 331 -6.80 -23.86 -30.44
N THR A 332 -7.20 -25.00 -29.87
CA THR A 332 -8.12 -25.12 -28.73
C THR A 332 -7.63 -26.26 -27.85
N SER A 333 -7.20 -25.97 -26.63
CA SER A 333 -6.91 -26.97 -25.60
C SER A 333 -8.07 -27.07 -24.61
N GLY A 334 -8.22 -28.23 -23.96
CA GLY A 334 -9.01 -28.30 -22.74
C GLY A 334 -8.40 -27.40 -21.65
N PHE A 335 -9.26 -26.84 -20.79
CA PHE A 335 -8.86 -26.02 -19.65
C PHE A 335 -8.01 -26.81 -18.65
N SER A 336 -7.09 -26.11 -17.98
CA SER A 336 -6.30 -26.64 -16.87
C SER A 336 -6.01 -25.50 -15.89
N VAL A 337 -6.34 -25.71 -14.61
CA VAL A 337 -6.03 -24.75 -13.53
C VAL A 337 -4.52 -24.49 -13.48
N ASN A 338 -4.14 -23.21 -13.43
CA ASN A 338 -2.78 -22.81 -13.10
C ASN A 338 -2.57 -22.98 -11.58
N PRO A 339 -1.64 -23.83 -11.10
CA PRO A 339 -1.47 -24.08 -9.67
C PRO A 339 -1.08 -22.84 -8.85
N ASP A 340 -0.54 -21.81 -9.51
CA ASP A 340 -0.09 -20.57 -8.88
C ASP A 340 -1.20 -19.48 -8.80
N LYS A 341 -2.41 -19.73 -9.34
CA LYS A 341 -3.53 -18.77 -9.38
C LYS A 341 -4.72 -19.24 -8.52
N SER A 342 -5.20 -18.37 -7.64
CA SER A 342 -6.38 -18.59 -6.80
C SER A 342 -7.68 -18.75 -7.61
N GLY A 343 -8.55 -19.66 -7.16
CA GLY A 343 -9.93 -19.76 -7.63
C GLY A 343 -10.78 -18.55 -7.25
N LEU A 344 -10.50 -17.92 -6.10
CA LEU A 344 -11.17 -16.72 -5.61
C LEU A 344 -10.18 -15.69 -5.05
N GLU A 345 -10.10 -14.51 -5.64
CA GLU A 345 -9.31 -13.40 -5.09
C GLU A 345 -10.23 -12.47 -4.29
N LEU A 346 -9.96 -12.29 -2.99
CA LEU A 346 -10.76 -11.43 -2.11
C LEU A 346 -10.07 -10.09 -1.87
N THR A 347 -10.75 -9.00 -2.23
CA THR A 347 -10.40 -7.64 -1.80
C THR A 347 -11.38 -7.19 -0.73
N VAL A 348 -10.87 -6.81 0.43
CA VAL A 348 -11.65 -6.28 1.55
C VAL A 348 -11.21 -4.84 1.78
N THR A 349 -12.09 -3.87 1.55
CA THR A 349 -11.82 -2.44 1.71
C THR A 349 -12.58 -1.90 2.92
N LEU A 350 -11.84 -1.42 3.91
CA LEU A 350 -12.34 -0.69 5.07
C LEU A 350 -12.20 0.83 4.81
N ASP A 351 -13.32 1.56 4.89
CA ASP A 351 -13.34 3.01 4.63
C ASP A 351 -13.51 3.80 5.94
N LEU A 352 -12.42 4.42 6.40
CA LEU A 352 -12.34 5.24 7.62
C LEU A 352 -12.34 6.74 7.33
N ARG A 353 -12.69 7.18 6.12
CA ARG A 353 -12.73 8.62 5.78
C ARG A 353 -13.76 9.41 6.60
N GLN A 354 -14.68 8.71 7.26
CA GLN A 354 -15.55 9.21 8.32
C GLN A 354 -15.64 8.14 9.42
N GLU A 355 -14.79 8.22 10.45
CA GLU A 355 -14.70 7.22 11.53
C GLU A 355 -16.05 6.95 12.21
N SER A 356 -16.89 7.97 12.38
CA SER A 356 -18.27 7.89 12.90
C SER A 356 -19.31 7.24 11.97
N ALA A 357 -18.92 6.85 10.76
CA ALA A 357 -19.74 6.19 9.76
C ALA A 357 -18.88 5.31 8.84
N ALA A 358 -17.98 4.52 9.44
CA ALA A 358 -17.12 3.58 8.74
C ALA A 358 -17.94 2.51 8.00
N THR A 359 -17.43 2.06 6.85
CA THR A 359 -18.07 1.01 6.04
C THR A 359 -17.04 -0.01 5.58
N LEU A 360 -17.41 -1.28 5.63
CA LEU A 360 -16.60 -2.38 5.10
C LEU A 360 -17.24 -2.88 3.81
N GLN A 361 -16.43 -3.05 2.77
CA GLN A 361 -16.82 -3.63 1.49
C GLN A 361 -15.96 -4.87 1.21
N VAL A 362 -16.60 -5.93 0.71
CA VAL A 362 -15.93 -7.16 0.25
C VAL A 362 -16.22 -7.34 -1.23
N VAL A 363 -15.17 -7.52 -2.04
CA VAL A 363 -15.26 -7.81 -3.48
C VAL A 363 -14.45 -9.08 -3.76
N GLY A 364 -15.13 -10.13 -4.24
CA GLY A 364 -14.50 -11.36 -4.68
C GLY A 364 -14.43 -11.43 -6.21
N ALA A 365 -13.25 -11.78 -6.75
CA ALA A 365 -13.07 -12.13 -8.15
C ALA A 365 -13.01 -13.67 -8.27
N LEU A 366 -14.13 -14.27 -8.70
CA LEU A 366 -14.23 -15.73 -8.82
C LEU A 366 -13.75 -16.19 -10.21
N ASN A 367 -12.55 -16.75 -10.25
CA ASN A 367 -11.88 -17.29 -11.43
C ASN A 367 -12.39 -18.69 -11.78
N TYR A 368 -12.47 -19.58 -10.79
CA TYR A 368 -12.96 -20.95 -10.93
C TYR A 368 -13.46 -21.55 -9.59
N LEU A 369 -14.24 -22.62 -9.68
CA LEU A 369 -14.66 -23.48 -8.57
C LEU A 369 -14.19 -24.91 -8.82
N ASP A 370 -13.46 -25.52 -7.88
CA ASP A 370 -13.00 -26.91 -7.97
C ASP A 370 -14.05 -27.92 -7.46
N SER A 371 -13.80 -29.21 -7.68
CA SER A 371 -14.73 -30.29 -7.32
C SER A 371 -15.05 -30.42 -5.83
N SER A 372 -14.18 -29.92 -4.94
CA SER A 372 -14.42 -29.91 -3.48
C SER A 372 -15.47 -28.84 -3.18
N THR A 373 -15.19 -27.59 -3.55
CA THR A 373 -16.10 -26.46 -3.33
C THR A 373 -17.45 -26.67 -4.00
N MET A 374 -17.49 -27.26 -5.20
CA MET A 374 -18.75 -27.62 -5.85
C MET A 374 -19.57 -28.61 -5.01
N SER A 375 -18.93 -29.64 -4.44
CA SER A 375 -19.62 -30.63 -3.59
C SER A 375 -20.02 -30.08 -2.23
N GLU A 376 -19.29 -29.09 -1.69
CA GLU A 376 -19.56 -28.45 -0.40
C GLU A 376 -20.67 -27.41 -0.51
N TRP A 377 -20.64 -26.56 -1.55
CA TRP A 377 -21.67 -25.56 -1.83
C TRP A 377 -22.92 -26.18 -2.48
N GLY A 378 -22.93 -27.47 -2.81
CA GLY A 378 -24.08 -28.18 -3.37
C GLY A 378 -24.37 -27.87 -4.84
N ILE A 379 -23.36 -27.46 -5.61
CA ILE A 379 -23.48 -27.04 -7.01
C ILE A 379 -23.45 -28.27 -7.92
N SER A 380 -24.51 -28.46 -8.71
CA SER A 380 -24.50 -29.36 -9.86
C SER A 380 -25.01 -28.64 -11.11
N LEU A 381 -24.50 -29.05 -12.28
CA LEU A 381 -24.93 -28.57 -13.60
C LEU A 381 -25.80 -29.60 -14.35
N LEU A 382 -26.13 -30.74 -13.75
CA LEU A 382 -26.73 -31.89 -14.43
C LEU A 382 -27.94 -32.43 -13.67
N ASP A 383 -28.93 -32.95 -14.39
CA ASP A 383 -30.09 -33.63 -13.77
C ASP A 383 -29.71 -34.99 -13.12
N ASN A 384 -28.47 -35.45 -13.33
CA ASN A 384 -27.91 -36.69 -12.79
C ASN A 384 -26.38 -36.61 -12.67
N ASP A 385 -25.88 -36.45 -11.44
CA ASP A 385 -24.43 -36.33 -11.14
C ASP A 385 -23.60 -37.57 -11.51
N SER A 386 -24.24 -38.72 -11.78
CA SER A 386 -23.55 -39.94 -12.24
C SER A 386 -23.29 -40.00 -13.75
N ALA A 387 -23.80 -39.04 -14.54
CA ALA A 387 -23.64 -39.03 -16.00
C ALA A 387 -22.31 -38.42 -16.48
N ALA A 388 -21.67 -37.56 -15.67
CA ALA A 388 -20.41 -36.93 -16.03
C ALA A 388 -19.60 -36.51 -14.80
N SER A 389 -18.28 -36.45 -14.94
CA SER A 389 -17.36 -35.90 -13.93
C SER A 389 -16.90 -34.50 -14.37
N ILE A 390 -17.27 -33.48 -13.60
CA ILE A 390 -16.85 -32.09 -13.80
C ILE A 390 -15.68 -31.81 -12.84
N PRO A 391 -14.43 -31.63 -13.32
CA PRO A 391 -13.29 -31.41 -12.44
C PRO A 391 -13.23 -29.97 -11.89
N VAL A 392 -13.72 -29.00 -12.65
CA VAL A 392 -13.68 -27.56 -12.35
C VAL A 392 -14.75 -26.84 -13.18
N ILE A 393 -15.33 -25.77 -12.64
CA ILE A 393 -16.13 -24.80 -13.40
C ILE A 393 -15.36 -23.46 -13.41
N THR A 394 -15.06 -22.93 -14.58
CA THR A 394 -14.38 -21.62 -14.73
C THR A 394 -15.35 -20.45 -14.76
N SER A 395 -14.85 -19.22 -14.77
CA SER A 395 -15.67 -18.01 -14.94
C SER A 395 -16.61 -18.08 -16.17
N ASP A 396 -16.11 -18.60 -17.30
CA ASP A 396 -16.90 -18.91 -18.50
C ASP A 396 -17.91 -20.05 -18.25
N GLY A 397 -17.54 -21.05 -17.45
CA GLY A 397 -18.42 -22.13 -17.01
C GLY A 397 -19.61 -21.64 -16.20
N ILE A 398 -19.41 -20.68 -15.30
CA ILE A 398 -20.48 -20.05 -14.52
C ILE A 398 -21.41 -19.24 -15.46
N ARG A 399 -20.84 -18.49 -16.42
CA ARG A 399 -21.62 -17.78 -17.44
C ARG A 399 -22.42 -18.70 -18.34
N MET A 400 -21.83 -19.82 -18.78
CA MET A 400 -22.51 -20.87 -19.53
C MET A 400 -23.66 -21.47 -18.70
N ALA A 401 -23.42 -21.83 -17.45
CA ALA A 401 -24.43 -22.40 -16.57
C ALA A 401 -25.63 -21.48 -16.39
N TYR A 402 -25.38 -20.19 -16.15
CA TYR A 402 -26.41 -19.16 -15.99
C TYR A 402 -27.19 -18.92 -17.29
N HIS A 403 -26.51 -18.59 -18.38
CA HIS A 403 -27.17 -18.14 -19.61
C HIS A 403 -27.81 -19.27 -20.42
N ASN A 404 -27.37 -20.52 -20.24
CA ASN A 404 -27.96 -21.70 -20.89
C ASN A 404 -29.01 -22.42 -20.00
N GLY A 405 -29.27 -21.93 -18.78
CA GLY A 405 -30.32 -22.47 -17.90
C GLY A 405 -29.97 -23.79 -17.20
N LEU A 406 -28.68 -24.07 -16.98
CA LEU A 406 -28.23 -25.24 -16.21
C LEU A 406 -28.46 -25.05 -14.71
N VAL A 407 -28.36 -23.82 -14.20
CA VAL A 407 -28.67 -23.46 -12.81
C VAL A 407 -29.93 -22.58 -12.75
N PRO A 408 -30.85 -22.80 -11.78
CA PRO A 408 -32.14 -22.11 -11.72
C PRO A 408 -32.03 -20.65 -11.24
N SER A 409 -31.05 -20.37 -10.36
CA SER A 409 -30.55 -19.05 -10.07
C SER A 409 -29.04 -19.13 -9.85
N LEU A 410 -28.35 -17.99 -9.92
CA LEU A 410 -26.94 -17.90 -9.53
C LEU A 410 -26.81 -17.62 -8.02
N ASP A 411 -27.79 -16.93 -7.45
CA ASP A 411 -27.79 -16.50 -6.05
C ASP A 411 -27.81 -17.69 -5.08
N ASP A 412 -28.42 -18.82 -5.48
CA ASP A 412 -28.35 -20.10 -4.75
C ASP A 412 -26.89 -20.61 -4.58
N MET A 413 -25.96 -20.25 -5.49
CA MET A 413 -24.53 -20.61 -5.36
C MET A 413 -23.81 -19.78 -4.28
N LEU A 414 -24.30 -18.59 -3.95
CA LEU A 414 -23.72 -17.72 -2.91
C LEU A 414 -24.42 -17.87 -1.56
N ALA A 415 -25.51 -18.63 -1.48
CA ALA A 415 -26.25 -18.86 -0.24
C ALA A 415 -25.43 -19.61 0.84
N ASN A 416 -24.35 -20.29 0.44
CA ASN A 416 -23.41 -20.97 1.33
C ASN A 416 -22.10 -20.16 1.56
N PHE A 417 -21.98 -18.94 1.02
CA PHE A 417 -20.79 -18.12 1.18
C PHE A 417 -20.72 -17.56 2.62
N PRO A 418 -19.63 -17.77 3.39
CA PRO A 418 -19.60 -17.55 4.84
C PRO A 418 -19.42 -16.08 5.26
N MET A 419 -20.33 -15.19 4.82
CA MET A 419 -20.26 -13.76 5.13
C MET A 419 -20.38 -13.42 6.61
N ASP A 420 -21.20 -14.17 7.36
CA ASP A 420 -21.31 -14.00 8.83
C ASP A 420 -19.94 -14.22 9.49
N ALA A 421 -19.19 -15.24 9.07
CA ALA A 421 -17.87 -15.55 9.62
C ALA A 421 -16.80 -14.53 9.21
N ILE A 422 -16.83 -14.01 7.98
CA ILE A 422 -15.94 -12.91 7.55
C ILE A 422 -16.23 -11.64 8.35
N GLY A 423 -17.52 -11.34 8.61
CA GLY A 423 -17.94 -10.23 9.47
C GLY A 423 -17.50 -10.39 10.93
N ASP A 424 -17.71 -11.58 11.50
CA ASP A 424 -17.27 -11.92 12.87
C ASP A 424 -15.75 -11.85 13.01
N SER A 425 -14.97 -12.47 12.11
CA SER A 425 -13.50 -12.43 12.13
C SER A 425 -12.96 -11.00 12.03
N ILE A 426 -13.51 -10.16 11.15
CA ILE A 426 -13.10 -8.75 11.06
C ILE A 426 -13.55 -7.96 12.30
N GLY A 427 -14.69 -8.31 12.90
CA GLY A 427 -15.13 -7.79 14.21
C GLY A 427 -14.20 -8.16 15.37
N GLU A 428 -13.57 -9.34 15.37
CA GLU A 428 -12.57 -9.71 16.39
C GLU A 428 -11.31 -8.82 16.32
N PHE A 429 -10.95 -8.32 15.13
CA PHE A 429 -9.87 -7.33 14.96
C PHE A 429 -10.30 -5.86 15.24
N VAL A 430 -11.61 -5.57 15.33
CA VAL A 430 -12.15 -4.21 15.56
C VAL A 430 -12.94 -4.17 16.89
N PRO A 431 -12.24 -4.06 18.03
CA PRO A 431 -12.86 -4.20 19.35
C PRO A 431 -13.99 -3.20 19.58
N GLY A 432 -15.13 -3.71 20.07
CA GLY A 432 -16.32 -2.91 20.40
C GLY A 432 -17.37 -2.81 19.30
N THR A 433 -17.12 -3.37 18.10
CA THR A 433 -18.06 -3.31 16.96
C THR A 433 -18.62 -4.69 16.59
N ASN A 434 -19.90 -4.73 16.19
CA ASN A 434 -20.52 -5.89 15.54
C ASN A 434 -20.73 -5.53 14.07
N VAL A 435 -19.92 -6.09 13.17
CA VAL A 435 -19.96 -5.80 11.74
C VAL A 435 -20.98 -6.73 11.06
N THR A 436 -22.18 -6.24 10.73
CA THR A 436 -23.17 -7.02 9.96
C THR A 436 -23.06 -6.76 8.47
N MET A 437 -22.80 -7.82 7.70
CA MET A 437 -22.60 -7.78 6.25
C MET A 437 -23.88 -8.16 5.50
N GLU A 438 -24.12 -7.52 4.35
CA GLU A 438 -25.15 -7.99 3.41
C GLU A 438 -24.72 -9.34 2.78
N PRO A 439 -25.65 -10.18 2.31
CA PRO A 439 -25.32 -11.37 1.51
C PRO A 439 -24.54 -11.01 0.24
N MET A 440 -23.60 -11.87 -0.19
CA MET A 440 -22.87 -11.64 -1.45
C MET A 440 -23.81 -11.64 -2.65
N ALA A 441 -23.65 -10.64 -3.53
CA ALA A 441 -24.42 -10.48 -4.75
C ALA A 441 -23.51 -10.40 -5.99
N PHE A 442 -23.99 -10.89 -7.13
CA PHE A 442 -23.23 -10.85 -8.40
C PHE A 442 -23.24 -9.47 -9.04
N VAL A 443 -22.05 -8.96 -9.40
CA VAL A 443 -21.89 -7.71 -10.15
C VAL A 443 -22.18 -7.95 -11.64
N GLU A 444 -23.02 -7.10 -12.22
CA GLU A 444 -23.59 -7.36 -13.55
C GLU A 444 -22.64 -7.13 -14.74
N SER A 445 -21.63 -6.26 -14.61
CA SER A 445 -20.86 -5.71 -15.74
C SER A 445 -19.38 -5.47 -15.43
N SER A 446 -18.56 -5.46 -16.48
CA SER A 446 -17.09 -5.49 -16.48
C SER A 446 -16.34 -4.24 -16.04
N ASP A 447 -17.04 -3.14 -15.75
CA ASP A 447 -16.45 -1.81 -15.75
C ASP A 447 -16.31 -1.27 -14.31
N ILE A 448 -15.95 -2.14 -13.36
CA ILE A 448 -15.69 -1.78 -11.96
C ILE A 448 -14.35 -1.03 -11.91
N PRO A 449 -14.29 0.26 -11.52
CA PRO A 449 -13.03 1.02 -11.53
C PRO A 449 -12.00 0.41 -10.56
N GLY A 450 -10.84 0.05 -11.09
CA GLY A 450 -9.75 -0.56 -10.32
C GLY A 450 -9.61 -2.08 -10.49
N TYR A 451 -10.57 -2.74 -11.14
CA TYR A 451 -10.56 -4.19 -11.38
C TYR A 451 -10.46 -4.52 -12.89
N ASP A 452 -10.13 -5.77 -13.19
CA ASP A 452 -10.05 -6.28 -14.57
C ASP A 452 -11.44 -6.51 -15.21
N PRO A 453 -11.53 -6.65 -16.54
CA PRO A 453 -12.81 -6.88 -17.22
C PRO A 453 -13.44 -8.24 -16.85
N GLY A 454 -14.63 -8.23 -16.25
CA GLY A 454 -15.32 -9.46 -15.85
C GLY A 454 -16.81 -9.28 -15.54
N GLY A 455 -17.30 -9.96 -14.51
CA GLY A 455 -18.69 -9.88 -14.04
C GLY A 455 -19.66 -10.84 -14.72
N ARG A 456 -20.90 -10.90 -14.20
CA ARG A 456 -21.90 -11.92 -14.54
C ARG A 456 -22.28 -11.94 -16.02
N ASN A 457 -22.48 -10.78 -16.64
CA ASN A 457 -22.89 -10.67 -18.05
C ASN A 457 -21.73 -10.28 -18.99
N TYR A 458 -20.47 -10.59 -18.63
CA TYR A 458 -19.30 -10.32 -19.47
C TYR A 458 -19.47 -10.91 -20.87
N GLN A 459 -19.11 -10.15 -21.91
CA GLN A 459 -19.22 -10.57 -23.31
C GLN A 459 -17.88 -10.49 -24.01
N HIS A 460 -17.45 -11.61 -24.58
CA HIS A 460 -16.24 -11.70 -25.38
C HIS A 460 -16.43 -11.02 -26.73
N SER A 461 -15.33 -10.46 -27.25
CA SER A 461 -15.24 -9.95 -28.61
C SER A 461 -15.06 -11.08 -29.63
N SER A 462 -15.45 -10.84 -30.88
CA SER A 462 -15.11 -11.74 -32.00
C SER A 462 -13.60 -11.82 -32.33
N SER A 463 -12.76 -11.07 -31.61
CA SER A 463 -11.29 -11.13 -31.69
C SER A 463 -10.64 -12.00 -30.61
N ASN A 464 -11.26 -12.17 -29.42
CA ASN A 464 -10.80 -13.11 -28.39
C ASN A 464 -11.64 -14.39 -28.32
N CYS A 465 -12.75 -14.47 -29.06
CA CYS A 465 -13.63 -15.63 -29.17
C CYS A 465 -13.88 -15.96 -30.66
N PRO A 466 -13.30 -17.04 -31.22
CA PRO A 466 -13.50 -17.43 -32.62
C PRO A 466 -14.81 -18.20 -32.89
N ASP A 467 -15.62 -18.46 -31.87
CA ASP A 467 -16.91 -19.16 -31.96
C ASP A 467 -17.85 -18.57 -33.03
N GLN A 468 -18.39 -19.45 -33.89
CA GLN A 468 -19.28 -19.07 -34.98
C GLN A 468 -20.75 -19.06 -34.54
N VAL A 469 -21.19 -17.97 -33.90
CA VAL A 469 -22.59 -17.76 -33.48
C VAL A 469 -23.39 -16.89 -34.46
N ALA A 470 -24.72 -16.86 -34.32
CA ALA A 470 -25.59 -16.02 -35.13
C ALA A 470 -25.33 -14.52 -34.88
N VAL A 471 -25.52 -13.69 -35.92
CA VAL A 471 -25.22 -12.26 -35.88
C VAL A 471 -26.16 -11.54 -34.91
N GLY A 472 -25.61 -11.13 -33.76
CA GLY A 472 -26.34 -10.46 -32.68
C GLY A 472 -26.52 -11.30 -31.42
N THR A 473 -26.10 -12.57 -31.41
CA THR A 473 -26.03 -13.39 -30.19
C THR A 473 -24.86 -12.94 -29.31
N PRO A 474 -25.07 -12.69 -28.00
CA PRO A 474 -23.98 -12.37 -27.07
C PRO A 474 -23.09 -13.58 -26.80
N LEU A 475 -21.78 -13.37 -26.71
CA LEU A 475 -20.78 -14.41 -26.44
C LEU A 475 -20.35 -14.35 -24.97
N TYR A 476 -21.08 -15.02 -24.07
CA TYR A 476 -20.79 -15.03 -22.63
C TYR A 476 -19.68 -16.00 -22.19
N PHE A 477 -19.24 -16.87 -23.10
CA PHE A 477 -18.16 -17.84 -22.92
C PHE A 477 -17.61 -18.24 -24.29
N CYS A 478 -16.47 -18.91 -24.37
CA CYS A 478 -15.94 -19.46 -25.63
C CYS A 478 -15.86 -21.00 -25.62
N THR A 479 -16.18 -21.65 -26.74
CA THR A 479 -16.02 -23.12 -26.91
C THR A 479 -14.79 -23.50 -27.74
N THR A 480 -14.20 -22.53 -28.45
CA THR A 480 -13.04 -22.72 -29.31
C THR A 480 -12.00 -21.61 -29.13
N GLY A 481 -10.76 -21.86 -29.55
CA GLY A 481 -9.66 -20.90 -29.47
C GLY A 481 -8.88 -20.95 -28.15
N PRO A 482 -7.95 -20.00 -27.93
CA PRO A 482 -7.07 -19.98 -26.76
C PRO A 482 -7.80 -19.62 -25.45
N ASN A 483 -8.99 -19.03 -25.53
CA ASN A 483 -9.80 -18.64 -24.37
C ASN A 483 -11.01 -19.56 -24.18
N ALA A 484 -10.99 -20.78 -24.74
CA ALA A 484 -12.08 -21.73 -24.58
C ALA A 484 -12.31 -22.04 -23.10
N MET A 485 -13.50 -21.69 -22.61
CA MET A 485 -13.95 -21.81 -21.24
C MET A 485 -12.96 -21.24 -20.21
N SER A 486 -12.46 -20.03 -20.44
CA SER A 486 -11.39 -19.46 -19.64
C SER A 486 -11.82 -18.97 -18.24
N ASP A 487 -10.84 -18.91 -17.35
CA ASP A 487 -10.84 -18.25 -16.04
C ASP A 487 -10.28 -16.80 -16.11
N SER A 488 -9.92 -16.31 -17.30
CA SER A 488 -9.26 -15.00 -17.49
C SER A 488 -10.16 -13.77 -17.34
N TYR A 489 -11.46 -13.94 -17.13
CA TYR A 489 -12.44 -12.85 -17.00
C TYR A 489 -13.36 -13.15 -15.81
N PRO A 490 -12.93 -12.86 -14.56
CA PRO A 490 -13.55 -13.39 -13.35
C PRO A 490 -15.02 -12.97 -13.16
N ILE A 491 -15.76 -13.75 -12.37
CA ILE A 491 -17.10 -13.39 -11.90
C ILE A 491 -16.95 -12.55 -10.64
N TYR A 492 -17.24 -11.25 -10.74
CA TYR A 492 -17.26 -10.37 -9.59
C TYR A 492 -18.50 -10.59 -8.74
N ILE A 493 -18.26 -10.80 -7.45
CA ILE A 493 -19.24 -10.90 -6.37
C ILE A 493 -18.91 -9.83 -5.32
N SER A 494 -19.92 -9.21 -4.70
CA SER A 494 -19.70 -8.12 -3.76
C SER A 494 -20.71 -8.10 -2.61
N SER A 495 -20.26 -7.66 -1.44
CA SER A 495 -21.06 -7.33 -0.27
C SER A 495 -20.55 -6.03 0.37
N SER A 496 -21.41 -5.38 1.15
CA SER A 496 -21.06 -4.26 2.03
C SER A 496 -21.79 -4.40 3.36
N THR A 497 -21.34 -3.68 4.38
CA THR A 497 -22.05 -3.57 5.68
C THR A 497 -23.48 -3.07 5.51
N GLU A 498 -24.45 -3.74 6.16
CA GLU A 498 -25.87 -3.36 6.11
C GLU A 498 -26.10 -1.91 6.56
N GLN A 499 -25.35 -1.45 7.57
CA GLN A 499 -25.34 -0.09 8.09
C GLN A 499 -23.90 0.32 8.42
N PRO A 500 -23.53 1.62 8.27
CA PRO A 500 -22.25 2.12 8.74
C PRO A 500 -22.11 1.99 10.27
N PHE A 501 -20.88 1.79 10.74
CA PHE A 501 -20.54 1.63 12.16
C PHE A 501 -19.57 2.72 12.64
N ASN A 502 -19.40 2.86 13.96
CA ASN A 502 -18.40 3.78 14.52
C ASN A 502 -17.08 3.03 14.73
N MET A 503 -15.98 3.61 14.25
CA MET A 503 -14.63 3.06 14.35
C MET A 503 -13.61 4.20 14.44
N GLU A 504 -13.48 4.76 15.65
CA GLU A 504 -12.49 5.80 15.99
C GLU A 504 -11.12 5.15 16.24
N LEU A 505 -10.10 5.53 15.45
CA LEU A 505 -8.77 4.90 15.54
C LEU A 505 -8.11 5.12 16.92
N LEU A 506 -8.37 6.26 17.55
CA LEU A 506 -7.92 6.55 18.90
C LEU A 506 -8.39 5.49 19.92
N GLU A 507 -9.66 5.08 19.85
CA GLU A 507 -10.20 4.08 20.78
C GLU A 507 -9.62 2.69 20.48
N MET A 508 -9.32 2.36 19.22
CA MET A 508 -8.55 1.15 18.91
C MET A 508 -7.16 1.18 19.55
N MET A 509 -6.44 2.30 19.46
CA MET A 509 -5.11 2.47 20.08
C MET A 509 -5.19 2.37 21.60
N LYS A 510 -6.16 3.04 22.25
CA LYS A 510 -6.37 2.96 23.70
C LYS A 510 -6.64 1.53 24.17
N ASN A 511 -7.46 0.76 23.44
CA ASN A 511 -7.76 -0.64 23.78
C ASN A 511 -6.55 -1.60 23.68
N GLN A 512 -5.46 -1.19 23.03
CA GLN A 512 -4.19 -1.96 22.99
C GLN A 512 -3.17 -1.50 24.05
N LEU A 513 -3.41 -0.38 24.74
CA LEU A 513 -2.56 0.08 25.83
C LEU A 513 -2.87 -0.69 27.13
N PRO A 514 -1.87 -0.91 28.02
CA PRO A 514 -2.12 -1.41 29.37
C PRO A 514 -3.03 -0.48 30.19
N GLU A 515 -3.72 -1.00 31.21
CA GLU A 515 -4.48 -0.17 32.17
C GLU A 515 -3.60 0.95 32.75
N ASP A 516 -3.90 2.20 32.39
CA ASP A 516 -3.21 3.39 32.90
C ASP A 516 -3.86 3.86 34.22
N PRO A 517 -3.18 3.72 35.38
CA PRO A 517 -3.73 4.17 36.65
C PRO A 517 -3.71 5.70 36.83
N THR A 518 -3.08 6.46 35.93
CA THR A 518 -3.01 7.92 36.00
C THR A 518 -4.19 8.61 35.33
N GLY A 519 -4.84 7.97 34.35
CA GLY A 519 -5.92 8.55 33.53
C GLY A 519 -5.41 9.45 32.40
N LEU A 520 -4.11 9.41 32.09
CA LEU A 520 -3.51 10.16 30.98
C LEU A 520 -3.99 9.61 29.63
N SER A 521 -4.16 8.29 29.48
CA SER A 521 -4.73 7.70 28.26
C SER A 521 -6.18 8.14 28.01
N ASP A 522 -6.97 8.30 29.07
CA ASP A 522 -8.36 8.75 28.97
C ASP A 522 -8.46 10.23 28.60
N ALA A 523 -7.50 11.05 29.07
CA ALA A 523 -7.44 12.49 28.85
C ALA A 523 -7.02 12.90 27.41
N VAL A 524 -6.51 11.99 26.59
CA VAL A 524 -6.18 12.25 25.17
C VAL A 524 -7.43 12.12 24.29
N ASP A 525 -7.71 13.15 23.50
CA ASP A 525 -8.77 13.15 22.46
C ASP A 525 -8.24 12.99 21.02
N GLU A 526 -9.15 12.84 20.05
CA GLU A 526 -8.81 12.64 18.62
C GLU A 526 -8.01 13.82 18.05
N ASN A 527 -8.35 15.04 18.44
CA ASN A 527 -7.68 16.25 18.00
C ASN A 527 -6.25 16.34 18.58
N ASP A 528 -6.04 15.84 19.80
CA ASP A 528 -4.72 15.78 20.41
C ASP A 528 -3.85 14.65 19.85
N LEU A 529 -4.39 13.44 19.62
CA LEU A 529 -3.67 12.39 18.88
C LEU A 529 -3.28 12.88 17.47
N LYS A 530 -4.21 13.54 16.77
CA LYS A 530 -3.93 14.19 15.49
C LYS A 530 -2.78 15.18 15.60
N ARG A 531 -2.77 16.04 16.62
CA ARG A 531 -1.70 17.05 16.82
C ARG A 531 -0.36 16.41 17.15
N VAL A 532 -0.33 15.26 17.81
CA VAL A 532 0.91 14.49 18.03
C VAL A 532 1.42 13.88 16.71
N LEU A 533 0.55 13.31 15.87
CA LEU A 533 0.93 12.83 14.54
C LEU A 533 1.37 13.98 13.61
N ASP A 534 0.63 15.09 13.58
CA ASP A 534 1.01 16.32 12.87
C ASP A 534 2.24 17.02 13.49
N ALA A 535 2.76 16.59 14.65
CA ALA A 535 4.05 17.04 15.20
C ALA A 535 5.26 16.28 14.64
N GLY A 536 5.05 15.28 13.78
CA GLY A 536 6.11 14.44 13.22
C GLY A 536 6.31 13.10 13.94
N LEU A 537 5.32 12.63 14.71
CA LEU A 537 5.29 11.24 15.19
C LEU A 537 4.99 10.31 14.01
N VAL A 538 5.81 9.27 13.84
CA VAL A 538 5.63 8.19 12.87
C VAL A 538 5.53 6.86 13.61
N ILE A 539 4.51 6.07 13.29
CA ILE A 539 4.32 4.73 13.84
C ILE A 539 4.60 3.73 12.72
N GLU A 540 5.68 2.96 12.86
CA GLU A 540 6.03 1.86 11.96
C GLU A 540 5.74 0.51 12.63
N SER A 541 5.02 -0.38 11.95
CA SER A 541 4.60 -1.69 12.48
C SER A 541 4.61 -2.72 11.37
N THR A 542 4.96 -3.97 11.67
CA THR A 542 4.92 -5.08 10.69
C THR A 542 4.01 -6.18 11.23
N PHE A 543 2.89 -6.46 10.54
CA PHE A 543 1.99 -7.55 10.92
C PHE A 543 2.63 -8.92 10.70
N GLU A 544 2.24 -9.92 11.50
CA GLU A 544 2.70 -11.31 11.34
C GLU A 544 2.15 -11.92 10.04
N ALA A 545 2.91 -12.85 9.43
CA ALA A 545 2.61 -13.38 8.09
C ALA A 545 1.25 -14.08 8.00
N ASP A 546 0.79 -14.63 9.12
CA ASP A 546 -0.45 -15.37 9.29
C ASP A 546 -1.68 -14.49 9.58
N PHE A 547 -1.51 -13.16 9.71
CA PHE A 547 -2.61 -12.20 9.94
C PHE A 547 -3.73 -12.29 8.90
N LEU A 548 -3.38 -12.26 7.61
CA LEU A 548 -4.39 -12.32 6.53
C LEU A 548 -4.95 -13.74 6.35
N SER A 549 -4.13 -14.79 6.50
CA SER A 549 -4.61 -16.17 6.40
C SER A 549 -5.62 -16.50 7.51
N GLY A 550 -5.44 -15.97 8.72
CA GLY A 550 -6.33 -16.19 9.86
C GLY A 550 -7.76 -15.67 9.66
N ILE A 551 -7.99 -14.72 8.75
CA ILE A 551 -9.34 -14.27 8.35
C ILE A 551 -10.04 -15.31 7.46
N THR A 552 -9.27 -16.15 6.76
CA THR A 552 -9.76 -17.18 5.83
C THR A 552 -9.68 -18.61 6.38
N GLU A 553 -8.93 -18.85 7.46
CA GLU A 553 -8.68 -20.20 7.97
C GLU A 553 -9.95 -20.82 8.55
N GLY A 554 -10.33 -21.99 8.02
CA GLY A 554 -11.54 -22.71 8.44
C GLY A 554 -12.83 -22.23 7.79
N LEU A 555 -12.77 -21.32 6.81
CA LEU A 555 -13.91 -21.00 5.94
C LEU A 555 -13.98 -21.99 4.76
N ASP A 556 -15.19 -22.46 4.44
CA ASP A 556 -15.45 -23.35 3.29
C ASP A 556 -15.42 -22.57 1.95
N LEU A 557 -14.27 -21.96 1.64
CA LEU A 557 -14.01 -21.18 0.43
C LEU A 557 -13.20 -22.01 -0.60
N PRO A 558 -13.35 -21.75 -1.91
CA PRO A 558 -12.40 -22.26 -2.91
C PRO A 558 -11.01 -21.67 -2.66
N SER A 559 -9.97 -22.32 -3.18
CA SER A 559 -8.58 -21.83 -3.12
C SER A 559 -8.47 -20.31 -3.34
N SER A 560 -8.05 -19.58 -2.30
CA SER A 560 -8.19 -18.12 -2.25
C SER A 560 -6.95 -17.37 -1.80
N SER A 561 -6.87 -16.11 -2.19
CA SER A 561 -5.88 -15.13 -1.73
C SER A 561 -6.58 -13.84 -1.30
N MET A 562 -6.00 -13.11 -0.33
CA MET A 562 -6.64 -11.94 0.29
C MET A 562 -5.79 -10.67 0.22
N THR A 563 -6.46 -9.57 -0.13
CA THR A 563 -5.94 -8.20 -0.05
C THR A 563 -6.85 -7.41 0.90
N PHE A 564 -6.27 -6.76 1.90
CA PHE A 564 -6.98 -5.91 2.86
C PHE A 564 -6.53 -4.45 2.66
N GLU A 565 -7.44 -3.59 2.22
CA GLU A 565 -7.22 -2.16 2.00
C GLU A 565 -7.88 -1.36 3.13
N ILE A 566 -7.15 -0.42 3.72
CA ILE A 566 -7.71 0.57 4.65
C ILE A 566 -7.58 1.94 4.00
N ILE A 567 -8.71 2.61 3.77
CA ILE A 567 -8.76 4.02 3.36
C ILE A 567 -8.80 4.87 4.63
N LEU A 568 -7.76 5.67 4.85
CA LEU A 568 -7.53 6.38 6.10
C LEU A 568 -8.42 7.63 6.28
N PRO A 569 -8.59 8.09 7.53
CA PRO A 569 -9.11 9.42 7.84
C PRO A 569 -8.24 10.51 7.21
N THR A 570 -8.84 11.65 6.84
CA THR A 570 -8.14 12.75 6.15
C THR A 570 -7.06 13.47 6.98
N TRP A 571 -6.89 13.09 8.24
CA TRP A 571 -5.89 13.62 9.15
C TRP A 571 -4.63 12.74 9.28
N ILE A 572 -4.66 11.51 8.76
CA ILE A 572 -3.56 10.54 8.77
C ILE A 572 -3.06 10.33 7.34
N ALA A 573 -1.77 10.01 7.17
CA ALA A 573 -1.21 9.52 5.92
C ALA A 573 -0.45 8.20 6.14
N ALA A 574 -0.60 7.26 5.19
CA ALA A 574 0.19 6.03 5.15
C ALA A 574 1.46 6.26 4.33
N SER A 575 2.63 6.30 4.97
CA SER A 575 3.80 7.04 4.48
C SER A 575 3.46 8.51 4.12
N SER A 576 4.42 9.28 3.61
CA SER A 576 4.31 10.75 3.54
C SER A 576 3.18 11.34 2.67
N THR A 577 2.44 10.56 1.87
CA THR A 577 1.35 11.07 1.01
C THR A 577 0.17 10.11 0.71
N SER A 578 0.10 8.86 1.21
CA SER A 578 -1.01 7.95 0.81
C SER A 578 -2.25 8.13 1.69
N ASP A 579 -3.44 8.08 1.08
CA ASP A 579 -4.73 7.93 1.78
C ASP A 579 -5.06 6.46 2.08
N ARG A 580 -4.19 5.51 1.69
CA ARG A 580 -4.44 4.06 1.72
C ARG A 580 -3.28 3.25 2.27
N ILE A 581 -3.62 2.28 3.10
CA ILE A 581 -2.80 1.12 3.46
C ILE A 581 -3.30 -0.06 2.61
N ILE A 582 -2.39 -0.85 2.05
CA ILE A 582 -2.71 -2.09 1.33
C ILE A 582 -1.85 -3.20 1.94
N LEU A 583 -2.51 -4.15 2.59
CA LEU A 583 -1.92 -5.38 3.09
C LEU A 583 -2.28 -6.50 2.11
N GLN A 584 -1.29 -7.28 1.65
CA GLN A 584 -1.53 -8.28 0.61
C GLN A 584 -0.75 -9.57 0.87
N ASP A 585 -1.49 -10.69 0.92
CA ASP A 585 -0.93 -12.03 0.91
C ASP A 585 -0.55 -12.41 -0.52
N ASN A 586 0.73 -12.25 -0.85
CA ASN A 586 1.27 -12.42 -2.18
C ASN A 586 1.87 -13.83 -2.34
N THR A 587 1.14 -14.73 -2.99
CA THR A 587 1.64 -16.07 -3.37
C THR A 587 2.92 -16.05 -4.22
N GLU A 588 3.18 -14.95 -4.95
CA GLU A 588 4.39 -14.75 -5.75
C GLU A 588 5.53 -13.96 -5.07
N GLY A 589 5.38 -13.50 -3.82
CA GLY A 589 6.28 -12.49 -3.24
C GLY A 589 6.52 -12.55 -1.73
N THR A 590 7.25 -11.55 -1.21
CA THR A 590 7.23 -11.24 0.22
C THR A 590 5.88 -10.58 0.53
N PRO A 591 5.12 -11.01 1.55
CA PRO A 591 3.85 -10.36 1.88
C PRO A 591 4.13 -8.92 2.34
N GLN A 592 3.32 -7.97 1.83
CA GLN A 592 3.47 -6.56 2.20
C GLN A 592 2.63 -6.31 3.45
N LEU A 593 3.29 -6.34 4.60
CA LEU A 593 2.68 -6.24 5.93
C LEU A 593 3.20 -5.06 6.75
N ASP A 594 4.01 -4.19 6.12
CA ASP A 594 4.56 -2.98 6.73
C ASP A 594 3.53 -1.84 6.72
N LEU A 595 3.16 -1.40 7.91
CA LEU A 595 2.36 -0.23 8.22
C LEU A 595 3.30 0.92 8.60
N ASN A 596 3.17 2.07 7.95
CA ASN A 596 3.81 3.32 8.35
C ASN A 596 2.73 4.41 8.39
N LEU A 597 2.46 4.96 9.58
CA LEU A 597 1.45 5.99 9.83
C LEU A 597 2.11 7.29 10.30
N GLY A 598 1.65 8.43 9.78
CA GLY A 598 2.04 9.75 10.27
C GLY A 598 0.95 10.80 10.05
N GLY A 599 1.18 12.03 10.52
CA GLY A 599 0.23 13.13 10.36
C GLY A 599 0.14 13.60 8.91
N SER A 600 -1.08 13.81 8.40
CA SER A 600 -1.33 14.37 7.07
C SER A 600 -0.71 15.76 6.84
N GLY A 601 -0.46 16.50 7.93
CA GLY A 601 0.15 17.83 7.95
C GLY A 601 1.47 17.89 8.71
N SER A 602 2.17 16.76 8.87
CA SER A 602 3.41 16.59 9.66
C SER A 602 4.36 17.79 9.61
N TYR A 603 4.61 18.38 10.77
CA TYR A 603 5.65 19.37 11.02
C TYR A 603 7.02 18.82 10.60
N ASN A 604 7.71 19.58 9.74
CA ASN A 604 9.07 19.28 9.31
C ASN A 604 10.04 20.19 10.08
N TRP A 605 10.88 19.63 10.95
CA TRP A 605 11.85 20.39 11.73
C TRP A 605 13.02 20.97 10.91
N GLN A 606 13.21 20.54 9.66
CA GLN A 606 14.37 20.90 8.82
C GLN A 606 14.26 22.30 8.18
N HIS A 607 13.88 23.31 8.98
CA HIS A 607 13.91 24.72 8.60
C HIS A 607 14.73 25.54 9.61
N PRO A 608 15.33 26.66 9.18
CA PRO A 608 15.96 27.61 10.10
C PRO A 608 14.91 28.42 10.85
N ILE A 609 15.29 29.05 11.95
CA ILE A 609 14.44 29.99 12.71
C ILE A 609 15.15 31.35 12.74
N CYS A 610 14.43 32.46 12.49
CA CYS A 610 15.00 33.81 12.51
C CYS A 610 14.21 34.81 13.36
N LYS A 611 14.93 35.74 14.02
CA LYS A 611 14.36 36.99 14.53
C LYS A 611 13.99 37.86 13.32
N ALA A 612 12.71 38.21 13.17
CA ALA A 612 12.24 39.08 12.10
C ALA A 612 12.67 40.55 12.32
N SER A 613 12.48 41.40 11.31
CA SER A 613 12.84 42.82 11.36
C SER A 613 12.07 43.69 12.37
N SER A 614 11.20 43.08 13.18
CA SER A 614 10.20 43.73 14.05
C SER A 614 10.10 43.09 15.44
N TYR A 615 11.17 42.45 15.94
CA TYR A 615 11.22 41.68 17.20
C TYR A 615 10.33 40.41 17.27
N GLU A 616 9.44 40.20 16.30
CA GLU A 616 8.67 38.97 16.12
C GLU A 616 9.57 37.82 15.58
N VAL A 617 9.19 36.56 15.76
CA VAL A 617 9.89 35.39 15.19
C VAL A 617 9.27 35.02 13.83
N SER A 618 10.09 34.56 12.88
CA SER A 618 9.62 34.16 11.53
C SER A 618 10.23 32.83 11.08
N ALA A 619 9.37 31.99 10.50
CA ALA A 619 9.73 30.81 9.71
C ALA A 619 10.48 31.17 8.42
N GLU A 620 10.03 32.25 7.77
CA GLU A 620 10.68 32.78 6.57
C GLU A 620 11.87 33.66 6.99
N CYS A 621 13.01 33.00 7.24
CA CYS A 621 14.31 33.65 7.18
C CYS A 621 14.50 34.30 5.80
N ALA A 622 15.23 35.43 5.76
CA ALA A 622 15.73 35.97 4.49
C ALA A 622 16.56 34.90 3.75
N ASN A 623 16.61 34.96 2.42
CA ASN A 623 17.36 34.00 1.61
C ASN A 623 18.42 34.73 0.75
N PRO A 624 19.74 34.57 1.03
CA PRO A 624 20.31 33.79 2.15
C PRO A 624 20.02 34.42 3.52
N PRO A 625 20.06 33.64 4.62
CA PRO A 625 19.87 34.16 5.98
C PRO A 625 20.87 35.27 6.31
N VAL A 626 20.41 36.31 7.00
CA VAL A 626 21.31 37.31 7.59
C VAL A 626 21.89 36.70 8.87
N PRO A 627 23.22 36.58 9.02
CA PRO A 627 23.82 35.90 10.17
C PRO A 627 23.37 36.49 11.51
N ASP A 628 23.22 37.82 11.56
CA ASP A 628 22.85 38.57 12.77
C ASP A 628 21.36 38.40 13.18
N THR A 629 20.55 37.70 12.38
CA THR A 629 19.13 37.41 12.67
C THR A 629 18.82 35.92 12.85
N LEU A 630 19.79 35.04 12.62
CA LEU A 630 19.60 33.60 12.67
C LEU A 630 19.59 33.11 14.13
N ILE A 631 18.49 32.49 14.54
CA ILE A 631 18.34 31.87 15.86
C ILE A 631 19.00 30.49 15.79
N CYS A 632 18.48 29.61 14.92
CA CYS A 632 18.96 28.25 14.72
C CYS A 632 19.00 27.86 13.23
N GLU A 633 19.96 26.99 12.87
CA GLU A 633 20.14 26.43 11.53
C GLU A 633 19.13 25.31 11.22
N ALA A 634 18.91 25.04 9.93
CA ALA A 634 17.99 24.00 9.45
C ALA A 634 18.41 22.55 9.78
N THR A 635 19.63 22.37 10.31
CA THR A 635 20.19 21.08 10.73
C THR A 635 20.25 20.90 12.25
N GLU A 636 19.96 21.95 13.03
CA GLU A 636 19.96 21.91 14.49
C GLU A 636 18.63 21.31 14.98
N LYS A 637 18.67 20.05 15.44
CA LYS A 637 17.51 19.32 15.99
C LYS A 637 17.03 19.94 17.30
N THR A 638 17.97 20.24 18.19
CA THR A 638 17.75 21.02 19.40
C THR A 638 18.03 22.49 19.10
N CYS A 639 17.09 23.35 19.48
CA CYS A 639 17.18 24.80 19.35
C CYS A 639 16.72 25.44 20.67
N ALA A 640 17.70 25.74 21.53
CA ALA A 640 17.52 26.43 22.79
C ALA A 640 18.49 27.62 22.83
N VAL A 641 17.95 28.85 22.83
CA VAL A 641 18.75 30.06 22.73
C VAL A 641 18.72 30.87 24.02
N SER A 642 19.88 31.40 24.40
CA SER A 642 20.05 32.31 25.53
C SER A 642 20.33 33.75 25.07
N ASP A 643 19.73 34.72 25.73
CA ASP A 643 19.97 36.15 25.49
C ASP A 643 20.25 36.79 26.85
N ILE A 644 21.51 37.20 27.11
CA ILE A 644 21.97 37.61 28.44
C ILE A 644 22.57 39.02 28.39
N VAL A 645 21.85 39.98 28.97
CA VAL A 645 22.24 41.39 29.06
C VAL A 645 22.72 41.70 30.48
N PHE A 646 24.02 41.96 30.64
CA PHE A 646 24.60 42.43 31.89
C PHE A 646 25.11 43.88 31.73
N ASP A 647 24.46 44.80 32.44
CA ASP A 647 24.74 46.23 32.33
C ASP A 647 25.25 46.84 33.64
N VAL A 648 26.54 47.21 33.69
CA VAL A 648 27.15 47.88 34.86
C VAL A 648 27.08 49.40 34.66
N SER A 649 25.95 50.00 35.07
CA SER A 649 25.66 51.42 34.84
C SER A 649 26.65 52.37 35.52
N GLN A 650 27.04 52.05 36.78
CA GLN A 650 27.95 52.87 37.60
C GLN A 650 28.89 52.02 38.44
N PHE A 651 30.10 52.55 38.68
CA PHE A 651 31.11 51.96 39.57
C PHE A 651 31.77 53.11 40.35
N ASP A 652 31.64 53.11 41.67
CA ASP A 652 32.07 54.19 42.56
C ASP A 652 33.01 53.68 43.66
N ILE A 653 34.06 54.46 43.94
CA ILE A 653 35.06 54.16 44.98
C ILE A 653 34.91 55.17 46.12
N ASN A 654 34.19 54.78 47.17
CA ASN A 654 33.83 55.66 48.27
C ASN A 654 34.93 55.69 49.36
N GLU A 655 35.98 56.47 49.13
CA GLU A 655 37.15 56.63 50.02
C GLU A 655 36.79 56.91 51.50
N TRP A 656 35.69 57.64 51.76
CA TRP A 656 35.32 58.08 53.11
C TRP A 656 34.54 57.06 53.94
N THR A 657 33.76 56.19 53.28
CA THR A 657 33.05 55.06 53.90
C THR A 657 33.85 53.76 53.83
N GLN A 658 35.01 53.79 53.16
CA GLN A 658 35.85 52.62 52.88
C GLN A 658 35.06 51.52 52.15
N SER A 659 34.22 51.90 51.18
CA SER A 659 33.39 50.97 50.41
C SER A 659 33.54 51.17 48.90
N ILE A 660 33.23 50.11 48.15
CA ILE A 660 33.04 50.12 46.70
C ILE A 660 31.54 49.92 46.46
N SER A 661 30.96 50.72 45.56
CA SER A 661 29.56 50.58 45.16
C SER A 661 29.47 50.31 43.67
N VAL A 662 28.68 49.30 43.29
CA VAL A 662 28.48 48.89 41.90
C VAL A 662 26.99 48.92 41.63
N THR A 663 26.57 49.73 40.65
CA THR A 663 25.20 49.74 40.15
C THR A 663 25.14 48.90 38.88
N PHE A 664 24.31 47.88 38.88
CA PHE A 664 24.14 46.99 37.73
C PHE A 664 22.69 46.55 37.52
N TYR A 665 22.41 46.15 36.29
CA TYR A 665 21.21 45.47 35.82
C TYR A 665 21.62 44.13 35.20
N LEU A 666 20.78 43.10 35.35
CA LEU A 666 20.98 41.80 34.73
C LEU A 666 19.65 41.30 34.20
N GLU A 667 19.63 40.85 32.96
CA GLU A 667 18.51 40.17 32.32
C GLU A 667 19.06 38.97 31.57
N ALA A 668 18.44 37.80 31.75
CA ALA A 668 18.85 36.56 31.12
C ALA A 668 17.59 35.78 30.72
N GLU A 669 17.35 35.63 29.42
CA GLU A 669 16.27 34.83 28.86
C GLU A 669 16.83 33.53 28.27
N VAL A 670 16.07 32.45 28.41
CA VAL A 670 16.29 31.15 27.79
C VAL A 670 15.01 30.76 27.04
N ALA A 671 15.09 30.62 25.72
CA ALA A 671 13.96 30.30 24.85
C ALA A 671 14.18 28.95 24.14
N VAL A 672 13.33 27.97 24.43
CA VAL A 672 13.36 26.63 23.81
C VAL A 672 12.32 26.56 22.70
N TYR A 673 12.79 26.43 21.46
CA TYR A 673 11.97 26.34 20.25
C TYR A 673 11.68 24.87 19.88
N ARG A 674 12.71 24.02 19.94
CA ARG A 674 12.60 22.57 19.70
C ARG A 674 13.70 21.79 20.41
N LEU A 675 13.44 20.51 20.72
CA LEU A 675 14.37 19.60 21.39
C LEU A 675 14.51 18.29 20.59
N MET A 676 15.72 17.78 20.41
CA MET A 676 15.95 16.41 19.94
C MET A 676 15.43 15.40 20.98
N VAL A 677 14.79 14.32 20.53
CA VAL A 677 14.51 13.17 21.40
C VAL A 677 15.76 12.27 21.44
N PRO A 678 16.33 11.96 22.62
CA PRO A 678 17.44 11.02 22.75
C PRO A 678 17.09 9.63 22.21
N ASP A 679 18.07 8.96 21.60
CA ASP A 679 17.89 7.60 21.09
C ASP A 679 17.50 6.62 22.20
N GLU A 680 17.90 6.84 23.45
CA GLU A 680 17.48 6.01 24.59
C GLU A 680 15.94 5.97 24.74
N ILE A 681 15.28 7.13 24.62
CA ILE A 681 13.81 7.24 24.68
C ILE A 681 13.16 6.65 23.43
N ARG A 682 13.71 6.90 22.23
CA ARG A 682 13.21 6.33 20.97
C ARG A 682 13.27 4.79 20.96
N ASN A 683 14.27 4.20 21.60
CA ASN A 683 14.37 2.75 21.81
C ASN A 683 13.37 2.24 22.86
N GLU A 684 13.08 2.98 23.93
CA GLU A 684 12.05 2.59 24.92
C GLU A 684 10.61 2.72 24.39
N LEU A 685 10.39 3.59 23.39
CA LEU A 685 9.11 3.72 22.65
C LEU A 685 8.90 2.60 21.60
N SER A 686 9.87 1.72 21.38
CA SER A 686 9.78 0.62 20.41
C SER A 686 9.45 -0.71 21.09
N MET A 687 8.40 -1.38 20.62
CA MET A 687 7.93 -2.69 21.08
C MET A 687 8.21 -3.79 20.05
N ASP A 688 8.06 -5.06 20.43
CA ASP A 688 8.17 -6.19 19.51
C ASP A 688 7.18 -6.02 18.34
N GLY A 689 7.70 -5.85 17.13
CA GLY A 689 6.91 -5.67 15.90
C GLY A 689 6.40 -4.24 15.63
N THR A 690 6.59 -3.27 16.53
CA THR A 690 6.14 -1.88 16.33
C THR A 690 7.14 -0.87 16.89
N SER A 691 7.74 -0.05 16.03
CA SER A 691 8.64 1.04 16.40
C SER A 691 7.97 2.40 16.19
N VAL A 692 7.96 3.22 17.25
CA VAL A 692 7.44 4.58 17.23
C VAL A 692 8.61 5.56 17.14
N ASP A 693 8.69 6.34 16.07
CA ASP A 693 9.72 7.36 15.88
C ASP A 693 9.17 8.78 16.05
N LEU A 694 9.94 9.60 16.76
CA LEU A 694 9.73 11.03 16.94
C LEU A 694 11.12 11.65 17.10
N GLU A 695 11.62 12.29 16.05
CA GLU A 695 13.02 12.76 16.00
C GLU A 695 13.25 14.05 16.82
N VAL A 696 12.23 14.91 16.88
CA VAL A 696 12.28 16.27 17.44
C VAL A 696 10.93 16.65 18.06
N LEU A 697 10.95 17.27 19.24
CA LEU A 697 9.80 17.87 19.92
C LEU A 697 9.74 19.38 19.63
N PRO A 698 8.79 19.89 18.81
CA PRO A 698 8.55 21.32 18.69
C PRO A 698 7.91 21.91 19.97
N ALA A 699 8.11 23.20 20.22
CA ALA A 699 7.58 23.87 21.40
C ALA A 699 6.04 23.78 21.54
N ASP A 700 5.27 23.75 20.44
CA ASP A 700 3.82 23.53 20.53
C ASP A 700 3.43 22.10 20.94
N LEU A 701 4.25 21.08 20.65
CA LEU A 701 4.06 19.72 21.17
C LEU A 701 4.40 19.66 22.66
N LEU A 702 5.47 20.33 23.11
CA LEU A 702 5.82 20.44 24.52
C LEU A 702 4.70 21.11 25.32
N LYS A 703 4.11 22.19 24.80
CA LYS A 703 2.92 22.84 25.39
C LYS A 703 1.70 21.92 25.38
N LEU A 704 1.52 21.09 24.34
CA LEU A 704 0.40 20.15 24.26
C LEU A 704 0.49 19.11 25.38
N VAL A 705 1.66 18.51 25.59
CA VAL A 705 1.91 17.59 26.70
C VAL A 705 1.64 18.28 28.05
N LEU A 706 2.02 19.55 28.23
CA LEU A 706 1.75 20.30 29.47
C LEU A 706 0.27 20.69 29.68
N ASP A 707 -0.51 20.90 28.61
CA ASP A 707 -1.96 21.18 28.67
C ASP A 707 -2.72 19.88 29.02
N ILE A 708 -2.35 18.73 28.41
CA ILE A 708 -2.95 17.40 28.70
C ILE A 708 -2.59 16.91 30.11
N VAL A 709 -1.30 16.79 30.44
CA VAL A 709 -0.83 16.32 31.77
C VAL A 709 -1.26 17.29 32.89
N GLY A 710 -1.49 18.56 32.55
CA GLY A 710 -2.01 19.57 33.45
C GLY A 710 -3.53 19.55 33.67
N GLY A 711 -4.29 18.82 32.87
CA GLY A 711 -5.76 18.84 32.81
C GLY A 711 -6.48 18.34 34.07
N ASP A 712 -7.81 18.59 34.11
CA ASP A 712 -8.69 18.18 35.21
C ASP A 712 -9.00 16.67 35.21
N ASP A 713 -8.88 15.99 34.05
CA ASP A 713 -9.17 14.57 33.90
C ASP A 713 -7.99 13.65 34.30
N VAL A 714 -6.77 14.19 34.40
CA VAL A 714 -5.57 13.45 34.85
C VAL A 714 -5.58 13.33 36.37
N THR A 715 -5.69 12.09 36.87
CA THR A 715 -5.96 11.81 38.28
C THR A 715 -4.73 11.89 39.19
N GLU A 716 -3.53 11.60 38.67
CA GLU A 716 -2.25 11.75 39.38
C GLU A 716 -1.29 12.69 38.63
N LYS A 717 -1.42 14.00 38.92
CA LYS A 717 -0.61 15.07 38.33
C LYS A 717 0.89 14.87 38.60
N LEU A 718 1.66 14.62 37.52
CA LEU A 718 3.10 14.44 37.55
C LEU A 718 3.81 15.64 38.20
N ASN A 719 4.70 15.36 39.16
CA ASN A 719 5.46 16.39 39.85
C ASN A 719 6.79 15.88 40.42
N THR A 720 7.73 16.81 40.63
CA THR A 720 9.06 16.55 41.19
C THR A 720 9.45 17.65 42.19
N THR A 721 10.48 17.40 43.00
CA THR A 721 10.99 18.33 44.02
C THR A 721 12.45 18.68 43.74
N ILE A 722 12.75 19.97 43.61
CA ILE A 722 14.08 20.48 43.25
C ILE A 722 14.69 21.21 44.47
N PRO A 723 15.83 20.74 45.01
CA PRO A 723 16.41 21.27 46.24
C PRO A 723 17.15 22.59 46.01
N MET A 724 16.74 23.65 46.71
CA MET A 724 17.29 25.01 46.59
C MET A 724 18.09 25.44 47.84
N GLY A 725 18.80 24.51 48.48
CA GLY A 725 19.74 24.84 49.57
C GLY A 725 19.07 25.46 50.80
N GLU A 726 19.53 26.65 51.23
CA GLU A 726 18.98 27.36 52.39
C GLU A 726 17.53 27.85 52.17
N ALA A 727 17.06 27.89 50.91
CA ALA A 727 15.66 28.19 50.59
C ALA A 727 14.70 26.98 50.76
N GLY A 728 15.23 25.77 50.95
CA GLY A 728 14.43 24.52 51.01
C GLY A 728 14.16 23.89 49.64
N ASP A 729 13.21 22.96 49.58
CA ASP A 729 12.85 22.24 48.34
C ASP A 729 11.63 22.90 47.67
N LEU A 730 11.72 23.18 46.36
CA LEU A 730 10.61 23.69 45.55
C LEU A 730 9.88 22.53 44.85
N LYS A 731 8.56 22.63 44.67
CA LYS A 731 7.76 21.67 43.87
C LYS A 731 7.63 22.19 42.44
N LEU A 732 8.01 21.37 41.46
CA LEU A 732 7.65 21.55 40.05
C LEU A 732 6.52 20.56 39.71
N GLU A 733 5.38 21.07 39.28
CA GLU A 733 4.31 20.26 38.66
C GLU A 733 4.43 20.35 37.14
N VAL A 734 4.24 19.23 36.44
CA VAL A 734 4.41 19.13 34.99
C VAL A 734 3.14 19.60 34.29
N SER A 735 2.88 20.90 34.39
CA SER A 735 1.72 21.60 33.83
C SER A 735 2.08 23.07 33.60
N SER A 736 1.40 23.78 32.69
CA SER A 736 1.70 25.20 32.42
C SER A 736 1.63 26.06 33.69
N ASP A 737 0.53 25.97 34.45
CA ASP A 737 0.35 26.60 35.76
C ASP A 737 1.43 26.15 36.79
N GLY A 738 1.89 24.91 36.70
CA GLY A 738 2.96 24.34 37.53
C GLY A 738 4.33 24.94 37.25
N PHE A 739 4.66 25.17 35.98
CA PHE A 739 5.85 25.90 35.55
C PHE A 739 5.77 27.38 35.94
N GLU A 740 4.63 28.05 35.75
CA GLU A 740 4.43 29.45 36.19
C GLU A 740 4.58 29.60 37.72
N THR A 741 4.03 28.66 38.49
CA THR A 741 4.18 28.63 39.95
C THR A 741 5.64 28.42 40.35
N PHE A 742 6.31 27.42 39.77
CA PHE A 742 7.72 27.12 40.05
C PHE A 742 8.64 28.30 39.69
N ALA A 743 8.42 28.94 38.53
CA ALA A 743 9.16 30.13 38.13
C ALA A 743 8.98 31.28 39.14
N SER A 744 7.78 31.51 39.64
CA SER A 744 7.51 32.54 40.67
C SER A 744 8.22 32.26 42.00
N GLU A 745 8.29 31.01 42.46
CA GLU A 745 8.99 30.63 43.70
C GLU A 745 10.52 30.66 43.55
N LEU A 746 11.04 30.28 42.37
CA LEU A 746 12.47 30.15 42.09
C LEU A 746 13.27 31.45 42.32
N GLY A 747 12.73 32.62 41.95
CA GLY A 747 13.40 33.92 42.15
C GLY A 747 13.56 34.28 43.63
N GLY A 748 12.57 33.91 44.45
CA GLY A 748 12.66 34.03 45.92
C GLY A 748 13.73 33.10 46.50
N ALA A 749 13.82 31.87 45.99
CA ALA A 749 14.83 30.91 46.41
C ALA A 749 16.25 31.35 46.00
N ILE A 750 16.46 31.82 44.77
CA ILE A 750 17.74 32.35 44.29
C ILE A 750 18.15 33.57 45.12
N THR A 751 17.24 34.52 45.36
CA THR A 751 17.52 35.71 46.21
C THR A 751 18.01 35.30 47.59
N THR A 752 17.33 34.33 48.22
CA THR A 752 17.68 33.81 49.54
C THR A 752 19.08 33.19 49.55
N ASN A 753 19.42 32.39 48.53
CA ASN A 753 20.75 31.79 48.41
C ASN A 753 21.86 32.81 48.11
N ILE A 754 21.58 33.87 47.33
CA ILE A 754 22.53 34.96 47.08
C ILE A 754 22.82 35.74 48.37
N HIS A 755 21.80 36.03 49.18
CA HIS A 755 21.99 36.69 50.48
C HIS A 755 22.78 35.82 51.45
N ALA A 756 22.46 34.52 51.55
CA ALA A 756 23.21 33.57 52.37
C ALA A 756 24.69 33.45 51.94
N ALA A 757 24.95 33.37 50.64
CA ALA A 757 26.32 33.33 50.09
C ALA A 757 27.11 34.62 50.36
N ALA A 758 26.44 35.78 50.46
CA ALA A 758 27.08 37.04 50.83
C ALA A 758 27.45 37.12 52.32
N ASP A 759 26.58 36.64 53.21
CA ASP A 759 26.89 36.49 54.65
C ASP A 759 28.07 35.53 54.86
N ASP A 760 28.11 34.39 54.15
CA ASP A 760 29.24 33.46 54.17
C ASP A 760 30.52 34.07 53.61
N LEU A 761 30.44 34.86 52.53
CA LEU A 761 31.59 35.61 51.98
C LEU A 761 32.16 36.60 53.00
N VAL A 762 31.31 37.33 53.73
CA VAL A 762 31.76 38.22 54.81
C VAL A 762 32.41 37.42 55.93
N ALA A 763 31.77 36.34 56.40
CA ALA A 763 32.24 35.50 57.49
C ALA A 763 33.60 34.82 57.20
N ASN A 764 33.84 34.41 55.96
CA ASN A 764 35.07 33.73 55.54
C ASN A 764 36.16 34.69 55.01
N SER A 765 35.93 36.00 54.97
CA SER A 765 36.85 37.00 54.39
C SER A 765 38.15 37.28 55.18
N ASP A 766 38.46 36.53 56.25
CA ASP A 766 39.52 36.81 57.23
C ASP A 766 39.49 38.26 57.81
N GLY A 767 38.34 38.93 57.72
CA GLY A 767 38.14 40.31 58.15
C GLY A 767 38.56 41.38 57.13
N ILE A 768 38.80 41.00 55.87
CA ILE A 768 39.07 41.95 54.77
C ILE A 768 37.80 42.72 54.39
N LEU A 769 36.66 42.02 54.34
CA LEU A 769 35.35 42.62 54.10
C LEU A 769 34.71 43.02 55.44
N SER A 770 34.01 44.16 55.46
CA SER A 770 33.32 44.67 56.65
C SER A 770 31.79 44.66 56.55
N ASN A 771 31.25 44.62 55.33
CA ASN A 771 29.84 44.36 55.01
C ASN A 771 29.71 44.04 53.51
N VAL A 772 28.64 43.35 53.10
CA VAL A 772 28.18 43.29 51.70
C VAL A 772 26.69 43.61 51.72
N ASP A 773 26.34 44.83 51.34
CA ASP A 773 24.95 45.31 51.33
C ASP A 773 24.23 44.85 50.05
N LEU A 774 23.29 43.89 50.23
CA LEU A 774 22.41 43.34 49.20
C LEU A 774 20.92 43.59 49.48
N ASP A 775 20.55 44.48 50.43
CA ASP A 775 19.15 44.72 50.83
C ASP A 775 18.23 45.13 49.65
N ALA A 776 18.82 45.71 48.60
CA ALA A 776 18.13 46.12 47.37
C ALA A 776 18.09 45.02 46.29
N LEU A 777 18.91 43.97 46.39
CA LEU A 777 18.99 42.89 45.40
C LEU A 777 17.87 41.88 45.62
N ALA A 778 16.98 41.79 44.65
CA ALA A 778 15.97 40.75 44.53
C ALA A 778 15.97 40.22 43.09
N VAL A 779 16.06 38.89 42.95
CA VAL A 779 15.96 38.19 41.68
C VAL A 779 14.48 37.97 41.38
N LYS A 780 14.06 38.43 40.20
CA LYS A 780 12.78 38.05 39.60
C LYS A 780 13.00 36.95 38.59
N THR A 781 12.01 36.11 38.45
CA THR A 781 11.94 35.02 37.47
C THR A 781 10.53 34.96 36.93
N ASP A 782 10.40 34.63 35.66
CA ASP A 782 9.14 34.55 34.94
C ASP A 782 9.23 33.44 33.88
N VAL A 783 8.09 32.92 33.42
CA VAL A 783 8.04 31.91 32.36
C VAL A 783 6.84 32.13 31.46
N THR A 784 7.09 32.10 30.15
CA THR A 784 6.07 32.11 29.11
C THR A 784 6.02 30.72 28.49
N VAL A 785 5.12 29.88 28.99
CA VAL A 785 4.77 28.59 28.36
C VAL A 785 3.77 28.83 27.23
N GLY A 786 2.74 29.64 27.50
CA GLY A 786 1.64 29.90 26.57
C GLY A 786 0.71 28.68 26.40
N LYS A 787 -0.17 28.73 25.39
CA LYS A 787 -1.04 27.60 25.02
C LYS A 787 -0.60 26.97 23.70
N PRO A 788 -0.76 25.64 23.53
CA PRO A 788 -0.38 24.94 22.31
C PRO A 788 -1.25 25.41 21.13
N GLN A 789 -0.62 25.74 20.00
CA GLN A 789 -1.32 26.25 18.82
C GLN A 789 -2.18 25.17 18.13
N THR A 790 -3.06 25.60 17.21
CA THR A 790 -3.92 24.72 16.41
C THR A 790 -3.19 23.93 15.33
N SER A 791 -1.94 24.31 15.04
CA SER A 791 -1.02 23.64 14.11
C SER A 791 0.34 23.57 14.80
N MET A 792 1.04 22.45 14.70
CA MET A 792 2.33 22.27 15.36
C MET A 792 3.41 23.17 14.77
N SER A 793 4.12 23.88 15.64
CA SER A 793 5.25 24.74 15.27
C SER A 793 6.27 24.87 16.40
N ASP A 794 7.49 25.29 16.03
CA ASP A 794 8.55 25.69 16.97
C ASP A 794 8.63 27.22 17.17
N TYR A 795 7.92 28.01 16.35
CA TYR A 795 8.07 29.48 16.26
C TYR A 795 7.80 30.24 17.56
N TYR A 796 6.93 29.69 18.41
CA TYR A 796 6.61 30.23 19.72
C TYR A 796 7.36 29.41 20.77
N PRO A 797 8.51 29.86 21.29
CA PRO A 797 9.28 29.07 22.25
C PRO A 797 8.57 28.98 23.59
N ILE A 798 8.98 28.01 24.42
CA ILE A 798 8.81 28.10 25.87
C ILE A 798 9.99 28.93 26.39
N ALA A 799 9.71 30.11 26.94
CA ALA A 799 10.72 31.06 27.38
C ALA A 799 10.75 31.20 28.91
N PHE A 800 11.91 31.07 29.53
CA PHE A 800 12.15 31.30 30.95
C PHE A 800 13.10 32.49 31.11
N SER A 801 12.73 33.47 31.94
CA SER A 801 13.54 34.67 32.14
C SER A 801 13.93 34.87 33.61
N ILE A 802 15.10 35.47 33.81
CA ILE A 802 15.63 35.94 35.09
C ILE A 802 15.95 37.43 34.91
N SER A 803 15.45 38.28 35.81
CA SER A 803 15.86 39.68 35.87
C SER A 803 16.23 40.13 37.28
N ILE A 804 17.39 40.79 37.38
CA ILE A 804 17.75 41.62 38.52
C ILE A 804 17.61 43.07 38.05
N PRO A 805 16.62 43.84 38.57
CA PRO A 805 16.43 45.25 38.20
C PRO A 805 17.67 46.09 38.55
N GLU A 806 17.74 47.35 38.09
CA GLU A 806 18.91 48.19 38.40
C GLU A 806 19.07 48.38 39.93
N VAL A 807 20.11 47.74 40.49
CA VAL A 807 20.39 47.68 41.93
C VAL A 807 21.81 48.16 42.19
N THR A 808 22.04 48.77 43.37
CA THR A 808 23.36 49.22 43.80
C THR A 808 23.86 48.39 44.98
N VAL A 809 24.76 47.46 44.71
CA VAL A 809 25.45 46.65 45.73
C VAL A 809 26.60 47.45 46.33
N THR A 810 26.77 47.41 47.65
CA THR A 810 27.86 48.13 48.34
C THR A 810 28.71 47.20 49.22
N ILE A 811 29.97 47.06 48.85
CA ILE A 811 30.97 46.21 49.53
C ILE A 811 31.85 47.08 50.43
N GLY A 812 31.81 46.82 51.74
CA GLY A 812 32.65 47.48 52.74
C GLY A 812 34.01 46.79 52.92
N VAL A 813 35.07 47.58 53.09
CA VAL A 813 36.47 47.10 53.12
C VAL A 813 37.14 47.57 54.41
N ALA A 814 37.54 46.64 55.29
CA ALA A 814 37.91 46.95 56.67
C ALA A 814 39.14 47.90 56.81
N ASP A 815 40.20 47.65 56.04
CA ASP A 815 41.41 48.50 56.00
C ASP A 815 41.36 49.58 54.91
N GLY A 816 40.23 49.70 54.19
CA GLY A 816 40.07 50.58 53.03
C GLY A 816 40.91 50.18 51.80
N ILE A 817 40.87 51.04 50.79
CA ILE A 817 41.29 50.73 49.41
C ILE A 817 42.78 50.31 49.29
N ASN A 818 43.64 50.76 50.21
CA ASN A 818 45.05 50.34 50.24
C ASN A 818 45.22 48.83 50.54
N GLY A 819 44.28 48.19 51.24
CA GLY A 819 44.28 46.74 51.47
C GLY A 819 44.06 45.96 50.16
N ILE A 820 43.13 46.43 49.33
CA ILE A 820 42.83 45.82 48.01
C ILE A 820 44.02 45.93 47.06
N ILE A 821 44.72 47.06 47.05
CA ILE A 821 45.89 47.28 46.15
C ILE A 821 47.12 46.44 46.60
N GLY A 822 47.19 46.05 47.87
CA GLY A 822 48.28 45.24 48.42
C GLY A 822 48.05 43.73 48.45
N GLY A 823 46.79 43.29 48.38
CA GLY A 823 46.40 41.88 48.32
C GLY A 823 46.01 41.44 46.92
N SER A 824 45.57 40.18 46.80
CA SER A 824 44.92 39.64 45.61
C SER A 824 43.49 39.17 45.97
N PRO A 825 42.55 40.08 46.27
CA PRO A 825 41.18 39.71 46.59
C PRO A 825 40.44 39.24 45.33
N THR A 826 40.22 37.94 45.23
CA THR A 826 39.28 37.33 44.29
C THR A 826 37.87 37.44 44.88
N ILE A 827 37.05 38.36 44.35
CA ILE A 827 35.63 38.46 44.70
C ILE A 827 34.87 37.49 43.77
N GLU A 828 34.92 36.22 44.11
CA GLU A 828 34.28 35.14 43.35
C GLU A 828 32.80 35.03 43.78
N ILE A 829 31.87 35.55 42.97
CA ILE A 829 30.43 35.42 43.25
C ILE A 829 29.95 34.06 42.75
N THR A 830 30.19 33.01 43.55
CA THR A 830 29.94 31.61 43.14
C THR A 830 28.46 31.24 43.14
N THR A 831 27.68 31.67 42.13
CA THR A 831 26.37 31.07 41.85
C THR A 831 26.56 29.72 41.13
N LYS A 832 27.14 28.75 41.85
CA LYS A 832 27.36 27.40 41.31
C LYS A 832 26.01 26.83 40.84
N ASN A 833 26.01 26.33 39.61
CA ASN A 833 24.88 25.69 38.94
C ASN A 833 23.73 26.65 38.53
N MET A 834 24.02 27.91 38.18
CA MET A 834 23.04 28.83 37.60
C MET A 834 23.52 29.42 36.25
N LEU A 835 22.57 29.81 35.40
CA LEU A 835 22.67 30.28 33.99
C LEU A 835 23.65 31.42 33.67
N LEU A 836 24.42 31.90 34.64
CA LEU A 836 25.32 33.05 34.54
C LEU A 836 26.80 32.66 34.34
N ASN A 837 27.12 31.37 34.29
CA ASN A 837 28.49 30.85 34.12
C ASN A 837 29.26 31.50 32.94
N PRO A 838 28.69 31.69 31.73
CA PRO A 838 29.41 32.36 30.63
C PRO A 838 29.76 33.82 30.95
N VAL A 839 28.81 34.55 31.55
CA VAL A 839 29.00 35.94 31.97
C VAL A 839 30.03 36.02 33.09
N GLN A 840 29.99 35.12 34.07
CA GLN A 840 30.94 35.06 35.17
C GLN A 840 32.37 34.84 34.66
N GLN A 841 32.60 33.89 33.75
CA GLN A 841 33.94 33.67 33.20
C GLN A 841 34.44 34.83 32.33
N ILE A 842 33.55 35.52 31.59
CA ILE A 842 33.91 36.77 30.90
C ILE A 842 34.29 37.86 31.91
N LEU A 843 33.48 38.05 32.97
CA LEU A 843 33.72 39.05 34.02
C LEU A 843 34.99 38.76 34.80
N ASP A 844 35.26 37.51 35.18
CA ASP A 844 36.48 37.11 35.89
C ASP A 844 37.72 37.28 35.02
N ASN A 845 37.65 36.96 33.72
CA ASN A 845 38.78 37.19 32.80
C ASN A 845 39.02 38.68 32.52
N VAL A 846 37.96 39.49 32.42
CA VAL A 846 38.05 40.96 32.34
C VAL A 846 38.58 41.55 33.64
N ALA A 847 38.08 41.14 34.80
CA ALA A 847 38.52 41.60 36.13
C ALA A 847 39.97 41.17 36.42
N SER A 848 40.35 39.95 36.05
CA SER A 848 41.74 39.47 36.05
C SER A 848 42.63 40.30 35.13
N GLY A 849 42.14 40.67 33.94
CA GLY A 849 42.86 41.54 33.00
C GLY A 849 43.02 42.97 33.51
N MET A 850 41.97 43.55 34.10
CA MET A 850 41.99 44.85 34.77
C MET A 850 42.94 44.82 35.98
N GLY A 851 42.88 43.77 36.81
CA GLY A 851 43.76 43.55 37.94
C GLY A 851 45.23 43.45 37.53
N ARG A 852 45.55 42.66 36.49
CA ARG A 852 46.89 42.60 35.88
C ARG A 852 47.34 43.97 35.34
N GLY A 853 46.46 44.66 34.61
CA GLY A 853 46.74 46.00 34.07
C GLY A 853 47.02 47.06 35.13
N LEU A 854 46.33 47.02 36.27
CA LEU A 854 46.50 47.92 37.40
C LEU A 854 47.74 47.56 38.25
N THR A 855 47.92 46.28 38.59
CA THR A 855 49.03 45.80 39.46
C THR A 855 50.40 45.92 38.80
N MET A 856 50.49 45.85 37.46
CA MET A 856 51.74 46.06 36.71
C MET A 856 52.27 47.51 36.77
N GLY A 857 51.51 48.45 37.36
CA GLY A 857 52.00 49.78 37.77
C GLY A 857 52.38 50.73 36.63
N PHE A 858 52.12 50.36 35.37
CA PHE A 858 52.59 51.07 34.17
C PHE A 858 51.46 51.81 33.44
N LEU A 859 50.67 52.59 34.19
CA LEU A 859 49.62 53.44 33.62
C LEU A 859 50.25 54.55 32.76
N SER A 860 50.01 54.49 31.46
CA SER A 860 50.41 55.54 30.52
C SER A 860 49.38 56.67 30.51
N ALA A 861 49.81 57.90 30.80
CA ALA A 861 48.93 59.07 30.75
C ALA A 861 48.82 59.56 29.30
N SER A 862 47.62 59.43 28.72
CA SER A 862 47.30 59.85 27.36
C SER A 862 46.45 61.13 27.35
N GLY A 863 46.13 61.63 26.15
CA GLY A 863 45.19 62.74 25.97
C GLY A 863 43.73 62.38 26.27
N THR A 864 43.38 61.09 26.30
CA THR A 864 42.00 60.59 26.53
C THR A 864 41.80 60.09 27.96
N GLY A 865 42.84 59.55 28.61
CA GLY A 865 42.77 59.01 29.96
C GLY A 865 44.10 58.48 30.48
N PHE A 866 44.04 57.55 31.43
CA PHE A 866 45.14 56.63 31.70
C PHE A 866 44.87 55.31 30.98
N SER A 867 45.87 54.76 30.32
CA SER A 867 45.80 53.51 29.55
C SER A 867 46.84 52.50 30.05
N THR A 868 46.43 51.25 30.25
CA THR A 868 47.35 50.13 30.50
C THR A 868 48.13 49.77 29.23
N GLN A 869 49.09 48.84 29.33
CA GLN A 869 49.51 48.11 28.13
C GLN A 869 48.36 47.17 27.68
N SER A 870 48.39 46.74 26.42
CA SER A 870 47.50 45.70 25.91
C SER A 870 47.72 44.40 26.68
N VAL A 871 46.66 43.90 27.31
CA VAL A 871 46.60 42.60 27.96
C VAL A 871 45.99 41.60 26.96
N ASP A 872 46.46 40.37 27.01
CA ASP A 872 45.99 39.25 26.22
C ASP A 872 45.54 38.16 27.21
N GLN A 873 44.29 37.72 27.12
CA GLN A 873 43.65 36.81 28.09
C GLN A 873 42.95 35.68 27.32
N SER A 874 43.36 34.44 27.58
CA SER A 874 42.62 33.27 27.12
C SER A 874 41.36 33.09 27.98
N ILE A 875 40.23 32.84 27.34
CA ILE A 875 39.06 32.22 27.92
C ILE A 875 39.19 30.72 27.65
N ASP A 876 39.19 29.90 28.70
CA ASP A 876 39.15 28.45 28.56
C ASP A 876 37.77 28.02 28.02
N PRO A 877 37.66 26.91 27.27
CA PRO A 877 36.38 26.43 26.72
C PRO A 877 35.29 26.30 27.79
N ILE A 878 34.17 27.00 27.57
CA ILE A 878 33.02 26.99 28.48
C ILE A 878 32.08 25.87 28.04
N ASP A 879 31.96 24.84 28.86
CA ASP A 879 30.89 23.85 28.70
C ASP A 879 29.55 24.52 28.97
N MET A 880 28.70 24.57 27.95
CA MET A 880 27.33 25.09 27.98
C MET A 880 26.31 23.98 27.73
N SER A 881 26.73 22.71 27.71
CA SER A 881 25.82 21.58 27.63
C SER A 881 25.11 21.37 28.97
N ILE A 882 23.79 21.14 28.91
CA ILE A 882 22.95 20.81 30.06
C ILE A 882 22.73 19.30 30.11
N TYR A 883 22.47 18.73 28.94
CA TYR A 883 22.16 17.32 28.74
C TYR A 883 22.68 16.90 27.36
N GLN A 884 23.75 16.12 27.36
CA GLN A 884 24.57 15.84 26.17
C GLN A 884 23.86 14.86 25.23
N GLU A 885 23.00 14.01 25.79
CA GLU A 885 22.21 12.97 25.14
C GLU A 885 21.07 13.54 24.27
N ALA A 886 20.69 14.81 24.47
CA ALA A 886 19.73 15.55 23.66
C ALA A 886 20.37 16.71 22.86
N ASP A 887 21.70 16.78 22.79
CA ASP A 887 22.48 17.89 22.20
C ASP A 887 22.06 19.28 22.74
N LEU A 888 21.65 19.34 24.02
CA LEU A 888 21.08 20.53 24.62
C LEU A 888 22.18 21.42 25.19
N SER A 889 22.57 22.44 24.41
CA SER A 889 23.46 23.52 24.84
C SER A 889 22.81 24.90 24.65
N PHE A 890 23.27 25.90 25.41
CA PHE A 890 22.75 27.28 25.35
C PHE A 890 23.57 28.19 24.43
N ASP A 891 23.30 28.09 23.13
CA ASP A 891 23.81 29.05 22.16
C ASP A 891 23.06 30.38 22.22
N GLY A 892 23.65 31.48 21.74
CA GLY A 892 23.08 32.81 21.96
C GLY A 892 24.09 33.94 22.06
N PHE A 893 23.69 34.99 22.80
CA PHE A 893 24.46 36.23 22.91
C PHE A 893 24.60 36.68 24.37
N VAL A 894 25.83 37.05 24.74
CA VAL A 894 26.13 37.79 25.97
C VAL A 894 26.42 39.24 25.62
N GLU A 895 25.61 40.16 26.13
CA GLU A 895 25.80 41.59 26.00
C GLU A 895 26.32 42.17 27.31
N PHE A 896 27.56 42.70 27.30
CA PHE A 896 28.18 43.35 28.45
C PHE A 896 28.35 44.85 28.21
N SER A 897 27.81 45.67 29.12
CA SER A 897 27.86 47.14 29.02
C SER A 897 28.63 47.78 30.18
N LEU A 898 29.61 48.63 29.85
CA LEU A 898 30.56 49.24 30.79
C LEU A 898 30.11 50.64 31.28
N PRO A 899 30.51 51.05 32.51
CA PRO A 899 30.12 52.35 33.08
C PRO A 899 30.80 53.52 32.35
N LYS A 900 30.14 54.69 32.37
CA LYS A 900 30.58 55.85 31.57
C LYS A 900 32.00 56.32 31.91
N GLY A 901 32.91 56.07 30.97
CA GLY A 901 34.31 56.53 31.03
C GLY A 901 35.32 55.50 31.52
N ILE A 902 34.93 54.23 31.67
CA ILE A 902 35.82 53.06 31.64
C ILE A 902 35.62 52.38 30.28
N ILE A 903 36.71 52.10 29.55
CA ILE A 903 36.69 51.58 28.18
C ILE A 903 37.81 50.55 28.01
N LEU A 904 37.54 49.45 27.31
CA LEU A 904 38.51 48.48 26.80
C LEU A 904 38.89 48.90 25.36
N ASP A 905 39.96 49.68 25.23
CA ASP A 905 40.46 50.18 23.96
C ASP A 905 41.20 49.07 23.18
N GLY A 906 41.06 49.05 21.85
CA GLY A 906 41.61 47.99 21.01
C GLY A 906 41.01 46.60 21.24
N PHE A 907 39.82 46.49 21.85
CA PHE A 907 39.13 45.21 22.08
C PHE A 907 39.01 44.39 20.79
N SER A 908 39.50 43.15 20.83
CA SER A 908 39.43 42.19 19.72
C SER A 908 39.52 40.76 20.25
N THR A 909 38.99 39.80 19.50
CA THR A 909 39.05 38.37 19.83
C THR A 909 39.64 37.54 18.68
N SER A 910 40.11 36.33 18.96
CA SER A 910 40.71 35.45 17.94
C SER A 910 39.67 34.76 17.05
N SER A 911 38.48 34.50 17.59
CA SER A 911 37.31 33.99 16.86
C SER A 911 36.74 35.00 15.85
N GLY A 912 36.88 36.30 16.13
CA GLY A 912 36.13 37.36 15.43
C GLY A 912 34.63 37.37 15.74
N LYS A 913 34.16 36.60 16.73
CA LYS A 913 32.76 36.40 17.11
C LYS A 913 32.27 37.31 18.25
N ALA A 914 33.04 38.34 18.60
CA ALA A 914 32.60 39.39 19.52
C ALA A 914 32.81 40.78 18.91
N THR A 915 31.81 41.65 19.06
CA THR A 915 31.83 43.04 18.60
C THR A 915 31.94 43.99 19.78
N SER A 916 32.39 45.22 19.52
CA SER A 916 32.31 46.29 20.52
C SER A 916 31.97 47.63 19.90
N GLU A 917 30.97 48.30 20.49
CA GLU A 917 30.40 49.54 19.99
C GLU A 917 30.27 50.59 21.09
N MET A 918 30.17 51.86 20.69
CA MET A 918 30.03 53.00 21.61
C MET A 918 28.60 53.56 21.57
N VAL A 919 27.76 53.12 22.50
CA VAL A 919 26.34 53.52 22.63
C VAL A 919 26.20 54.54 23.76
N ASP A 920 25.63 55.72 23.50
CA ASP A 920 25.39 56.80 24.48
C ASP A 920 26.60 57.20 25.36
N GLY A 921 27.82 57.02 24.84
CA GLY A 921 29.08 57.30 25.56
C GLY A 921 29.51 56.21 26.54
N ARG A 922 28.92 55.02 26.42
CA ARG A 922 29.29 53.76 27.08
C ARG A 922 29.86 52.81 26.04
N GLN A 923 30.69 51.86 26.46
CA GLN A 923 31.08 50.76 25.61
C GLN A 923 30.14 49.59 25.85
N LYS A 924 29.56 49.07 24.77
CA LYS A 924 28.83 47.80 24.73
C LYS A 924 29.74 46.77 24.04
N ILE A 925 29.69 45.53 24.51
CA ILE A 925 30.39 44.37 23.95
C ILE A 925 29.34 43.29 23.78
N THR A 926 29.15 42.77 22.56
CA THR A 926 28.22 41.66 22.30
C THR A 926 29.04 40.46 21.82
N TYR A 927 28.79 39.30 22.43
CA TYR A 927 29.62 38.10 22.31
C TYR A 927 28.75 36.90 21.96
N ASP A 928 29.00 36.24 20.83
CA ASP A 928 28.31 35.01 20.43
C ASP A 928 28.82 33.83 21.28
N THR A 929 27.93 33.21 22.05
CA THR A 929 28.32 32.19 23.05
C THR A 929 28.84 30.91 22.40
N ARG A 930 28.56 30.65 21.12
CA ARG A 930 29.17 29.55 20.34
C ARG A 930 30.70 29.63 20.31
N ALA A 931 31.28 30.82 20.37
CA ALA A 931 32.73 31.00 20.44
C ALA A 931 33.32 30.70 21.83
N LEU A 932 32.50 30.73 22.89
CA LEU A 932 32.92 30.34 24.24
C LEU A 932 33.05 28.82 24.36
N GLN A 933 32.20 28.05 23.66
CA GLN A 933 32.30 26.58 23.61
C GLN A 933 33.67 26.10 23.08
N SER A 934 34.26 26.82 22.11
CA SER A 934 35.59 26.50 21.58
C SER A 934 36.77 27.06 22.38
N GLY A 935 36.50 27.96 23.34
CA GLY A 935 37.51 28.88 23.90
C GLY A 935 37.93 29.97 22.91
N ASP A 936 38.51 31.06 23.42
CA ASP A 936 38.96 32.21 22.64
C ASP A 936 40.08 32.98 23.39
N SER A 937 40.71 33.95 22.75
CA SER A 937 41.61 34.91 23.41
C SER A 937 41.15 36.34 23.14
N ILE A 938 40.88 37.11 24.21
CA ILE A 938 40.53 38.52 24.14
C ILE A 938 41.78 39.37 24.35
N GLN A 939 42.04 40.30 23.42
CA GLN A 939 43.08 41.31 23.53
C GLN A 939 42.47 42.71 23.72
N PHE A 940 42.89 43.44 24.75
CA PHE A 940 42.41 44.81 25.03
C PHE A 940 43.39 45.63 25.89
N ALA A 941 43.25 46.95 25.90
CA ALA A 941 43.92 47.86 26.85
C ALA A 941 42.88 48.62 27.68
N LEU A 942 42.96 48.56 29.01
CA LEU A 942 42.04 49.28 29.89
C LEU A 942 42.36 50.78 29.84
N VAL A 943 41.36 51.59 29.48
CA VAL A 943 41.40 53.06 29.45
C VAL A 943 40.40 53.64 30.44
N ILE A 944 40.93 54.32 31.47
CA ILE A 944 40.13 55.10 32.42
C ILE A 944 40.20 56.56 31.99
N THR A 945 39.08 57.10 31.50
CA THR A 945 39.03 58.44 30.92
C THR A 945 39.25 59.56 31.96
N TRP A 946 39.78 60.69 31.51
CA TRP A 946 39.89 61.89 32.36
C TRP A 946 38.54 62.41 32.86
N GLY A 947 37.45 62.16 32.13
CA GLY A 947 36.09 62.51 32.56
C GLY A 947 35.68 61.78 33.84
N TYR A 948 35.81 60.45 33.84
CA TYR A 948 35.51 59.59 34.99
C TYR A 948 36.37 59.93 36.22
N ILE A 949 37.68 60.13 36.03
CA ILE A 949 38.58 60.48 37.15
C ILE A 949 38.20 61.85 37.76
N VAL A 950 37.76 62.80 36.93
CA VAL A 950 37.27 64.10 37.43
C VAL A 950 35.90 63.96 38.10
N SER A 951 34.98 63.12 37.64
CA SER A 951 33.68 62.91 38.30
C SER A 951 33.80 62.20 39.66
N GLN A 952 34.80 61.33 39.84
CA GLN A 952 35.14 60.79 41.17
C GLN A 952 35.79 61.84 42.07
N ILE A 953 36.74 62.64 41.55
CA ILE A 953 37.66 63.44 42.38
C ILE A 953 37.22 64.92 42.56
N TRP A 954 36.29 65.49 41.79
CA TRP A 954 35.98 66.95 41.82
C TRP A 954 35.55 67.50 43.19
N ILE A 955 35.00 66.67 44.08
CA ILE A 955 34.57 67.07 45.42
C ILE A 955 35.77 67.57 46.25
N TYR A 956 36.95 66.95 46.13
CA TYR A 956 38.15 67.34 46.88
C TYR A 956 38.65 68.76 46.56
N PRO A 957 38.93 69.15 45.29
CA PRO A 957 39.24 70.54 44.96
C PRO A 957 38.05 71.46 45.17
N ALA A 958 36.78 71.04 45.05
CA ALA A 958 35.63 71.89 45.38
C ALA A 958 35.60 72.29 46.86
N ILE A 959 35.84 71.34 47.78
CA ILE A 959 35.99 71.60 49.23
C ILE A 959 37.21 72.49 49.48
N LEU A 960 38.35 72.21 48.86
CA LEU A 960 39.60 72.95 49.08
C LEU A 960 39.49 74.39 48.55
N LEU A 961 38.88 74.60 47.37
CA LEU A 961 38.53 75.90 46.82
C LEU A 961 37.50 76.63 47.70
N SER A 962 36.53 75.93 48.28
CA SER A 962 35.57 76.50 49.23
C SER A 962 36.27 76.99 50.51
N PHE A 963 37.23 76.23 51.04
CA PHE A 963 38.09 76.67 52.14
C PHE A 963 38.97 77.88 51.76
N VAL A 964 39.53 77.91 50.54
CA VAL A 964 40.30 79.05 50.04
C VAL A 964 39.40 80.29 49.89
N ALA A 965 38.22 80.16 49.30
CA ALA A 965 37.22 81.21 49.15
C ALA A 965 36.77 81.76 50.51
N TRP A 966 36.48 80.89 51.48
CA TRP A 966 36.16 81.26 52.87
C TRP A 966 37.33 81.97 53.58
N ARG A 967 38.58 81.52 53.35
CA ARG A 967 39.79 82.13 53.91
C ARG A 967 40.07 83.50 53.28
N VAL A 968 39.79 83.67 51.99
CA VAL A 968 39.81 84.95 51.26
C VAL A 968 38.69 85.87 51.75
N TYR A 969 37.48 85.36 51.94
CA TYR A 969 36.33 86.09 52.48
C TYR A 969 36.59 86.57 53.92
N LYS A 970 37.09 85.71 54.82
CA LYS A 970 37.52 86.12 56.17
C LYS A 970 38.71 87.08 56.15
N ARG A 971 39.63 87.00 55.16
CA ARG A 971 40.66 88.03 54.94
C ARG A 971 40.07 89.36 54.45
N LYS A 972 39.09 89.36 53.54
CA LYS A 972 38.33 90.55 53.11
C LYS A 972 37.58 91.16 54.30
N GLN A 973 36.83 90.38 55.08
CA GLN A 973 36.18 90.85 56.33
C GLN A 973 37.19 91.41 57.34
N LYS A 974 38.34 90.75 57.59
CA LYS A 974 39.37 91.30 58.50
C LYS A 974 40.00 92.59 57.96
N LYS A 975 40.16 92.74 56.65
CA LYS A 975 40.59 94.02 56.02
C LYS A 975 39.50 95.09 56.17
N ALA A 976 38.23 94.78 55.89
CA ALA A 976 37.10 95.71 56.04
C ALA A 976 36.91 96.17 57.50
N LYS A 977 36.95 95.26 58.48
CA LYS A 977 36.90 95.60 59.90
C LYS A 977 38.11 96.44 60.34
N LYS A 978 39.31 96.22 59.79
CA LYS A 978 40.48 97.09 60.00
C LYS A 978 40.37 98.45 59.30
N ALA A 979 39.70 98.55 58.15
CA ALA A 979 39.43 99.81 57.47
C ALA A 979 38.41 100.66 58.26
N ALA A 980 37.28 100.05 58.67
CA ALA A 980 36.30 100.70 59.54
C ALA A 980 36.91 101.15 60.89
N ALA A 981 37.82 100.35 61.48
CA ALA A 981 38.56 100.75 62.66
C ALA A 981 39.52 101.94 62.41
N LYS A 982 40.15 102.02 61.23
CA LYS A 982 40.96 103.19 60.84
C LYS A 982 40.10 104.45 60.63
N VAL A 983 38.91 104.33 60.04
CA VAL A 983 37.97 105.46 59.91
C VAL A 983 37.55 105.98 61.28
N LYS A 984 37.12 105.09 62.21
CA LYS A 984 36.79 105.49 63.59
C LYS A 984 37.98 106.08 64.37
N ALA A 985 39.21 105.63 64.08
CA ALA A 985 40.42 106.21 64.67
C ALA A 985 40.78 107.60 64.09
N LEU A 986 40.35 107.90 62.85
CA LEU A 986 40.48 109.23 62.25
C LEU A 986 39.41 110.19 62.81
N GLU A 987 38.16 109.75 62.95
CA GLU A 987 37.10 110.53 63.63
C GLU A 987 37.51 110.94 65.05
N TYR A 988 38.15 110.05 65.81
CA TYR A 988 38.62 110.33 67.17
C TYR A 988 39.80 111.33 67.21
N ARG A 989 40.61 111.42 66.14
CA ARG A 989 41.71 112.39 66.03
C ARG A 989 41.29 113.74 65.44
N ALA A 990 40.25 113.78 64.61
CA ALA A 990 39.74 115.00 64.00
C ALA A 990 39.07 115.97 65.01
N LYS A 991 38.87 115.55 66.27
CA LYS A 991 38.07 116.28 67.27
C LYS A 991 38.86 117.09 68.30
N LYS A 992 40.17 117.34 68.09
CA LYS A 992 40.99 118.13 69.03
C LYS A 992 42.15 118.89 68.35
N GLY A 993 42.00 120.21 68.23
CA GLY A 993 43.01 121.13 67.70
C GLY A 993 42.94 121.25 66.16
N GLY A 994 42.87 122.48 65.65
CA GLY A 994 42.87 122.73 64.21
C GLY A 994 43.50 124.09 63.88
N LEU A 995 44.05 124.17 62.66
CA LEU A 995 44.46 125.37 61.92
C LEU A 995 45.59 126.22 62.58
N SER A 996 46.47 126.86 61.82
CA SER A 996 46.24 127.57 60.56
C SER A 996 47.47 127.62 59.63
N ASP A 997 47.28 128.19 58.44
CA ASP A 997 48.26 128.34 57.37
C ASP A 997 49.38 129.35 57.71
N ALA A 998 50.64 128.94 57.62
CA ALA A 998 51.80 129.87 57.65
C ALA A 998 53.11 129.32 57.04
N GLU A 999 53.31 127.99 56.94
CA GLU A 999 54.56 127.40 56.38
C GLU A 999 54.37 126.82 54.97
N PHE A 1000 53.74 127.61 54.10
CA PHE A 1000 53.71 127.35 52.66
C PHE A 1000 55.00 127.89 52.01
N THR A 1001 55.55 127.13 51.04
CA THR A 1001 56.65 127.56 50.13
C THR A 1001 58.00 128.02 50.74
N ALA A 1002 58.87 127.05 51.05
CA ALA A 1002 60.33 127.21 50.90
C ALA A 1002 60.99 125.84 50.59
N LEU A 1003 62.01 125.83 49.71
CA LEU A 1003 62.92 124.70 49.41
C LEU A 1003 62.28 123.37 48.90
N GLY A 1004 62.41 122.95 47.63
CA GLY A 1004 62.96 123.58 46.43
C GLY A 1004 64.36 123.09 45.98
N ARG A 1005 64.42 122.46 44.78
CA ARG A 1005 65.58 122.11 43.91
C ARG A 1005 66.26 120.72 44.06
N GLY A 1006 66.76 120.19 42.92
CA GLY A 1006 67.63 119.00 42.77
C GLY A 1006 66.90 117.81 42.10
N ASN A 1007 66.97 117.50 40.79
CA ASN A 1007 68.09 117.29 39.83
C ASN A 1007 68.92 116.00 40.13
N ASP A 1008 69.23 115.12 39.16
CA ASP A 1008 68.80 115.11 37.74
C ASP A 1008 68.97 113.78 36.97
N SER A 1009 68.35 113.74 35.77
CA SER A 1009 68.66 112.89 34.59
C SER A 1009 68.31 111.38 34.71
N MET A 1010 67.92 110.64 33.66
CA MET A 1010 67.52 110.91 32.25
C MET A 1010 66.14 110.24 32.00
N GLY A 1011 65.41 110.34 30.87
CA GLY A 1011 65.68 110.82 29.50
C GLY A 1011 65.86 109.64 28.52
N GLY A 1012 65.05 109.41 27.49
CA GLY A 1012 63.77 110.02 27.04
C GLY A 1012 63.04 109.02 26.10
N GLY A 1013 61.98 109.33 25.34
CA GLY A 1013 61.15 110.55 25.21
C GLY A 1013 60.21 110.44 23.99
N MET A 1014 59.01 111.06 24.06
CA MET A 1014 57.94 111.12 23.02
C MET A 1014 57.26 109.77 22.64
N GLY A 1015 55.95 109.70 22.32
CA GLY A 1015 54.86 110.68 22.47
C GLY A 1015 53.75 110.55 21.40
N GLY A 1016 52.46 110.61 21.77
CA GLY A 1016 51.34 110.70 20.81
C GLY A 1016 49.99 110.11 21.28
N PRO A 1017 48.81 110.65 20.89
CA PRO A 1017 47.47 110.25 21.40
C PRO A 1017 46.51 109.79 20.25
N PRO A 1018 45.16 109.60 20.39
CA PRO A 1018 44.27 109.93 21.52
C PRO A 1018 43.17 108.90 21.92
N THR A 1019 42.34 109.33 22.89
CA THR A 1019 41.11 108.74 23.49
C THR A 1019 39.83 109.38 22.87
N PRO A 1020 38.57 109.32 23.41
CA PRO A 1020 37.93 108.65 24.58
C PRO A 1020 36.74 107.73 24.14
N GLN A 1021 35.65 107.37 24.85
CA GLN A 1021 35.00 107.64 26.18
C GLN A 1021 34.03 106.43 26.49
N GLY A 1022 33.51 106.11 27.68
CA GLY A 1022 33.69 106.58 29.08
C GLY A 1022 32.57 106.08 30.03
N ASP A 1023 32.33 106.87 31.08
CA ASP A 1023 31.21 107.01 32.06
C ASP A 1023 29.84 106.30 31.82
N ALA A 1024 28.98 105.95 32.81
CA ALA A 1024 29.09 105.84 34.29
C ALA A 1024 27.76 105.31 34.94
N TRP A 1025 27.88 104.67 36.13
CA TRP A 1025 26.92 104.65 37.29
C TRP A 1025 25.44 104.16 37.16
N ALA A 1026 24.88 103.73 38.32
CA ALA A 1026 23.44 103.66 38.69
C ALA A 1026 22.53 102.61 37.98
N ASP A 1027 21.43 102.08 38.57
CA ASP A 1027 20.97 101.90 39.97
C ASP A 1027 19.81 100.84 40.00
N MET A 1028 19.09 100.67 41.12
CA MET A 1028 17.85 99.90 41.39
C MET A 1028 16.83 99.74 40.24
N GLY A 1029 15.95 98.72 40.21
CA GLY A 1029 15.63 97.65 41.19
C GLY A 1029 14.13 97.26 41.18
N GLY A 1030 13.74 96.21 41.94
CA GLY A 1030 12.35 95.69 42.05
C GLY A 1030 12.04 94.55 41.04
N SER A 1031 11.49 93.38 41.41
CA SER A 1031 10.23 93.02 42.12
C SER A 1031 8.99 93.09 41.22
N GLY A 1032 8.10 92.11 41.14
CA GLY A 1032 7.98 90.81 41.85
C GLY A 1032 6.49 90.43 42.05
N TYR A 1033 6.17 89.20 42.51
CA TYR A 1033 4.80 88.63 42.71
C TYR A 1033 3.99 88.46 41.40
N SER A 1034 2.94 87.62 41.26
CA SER A 1034 2.44 86.37 41.91
C SER A 1034 1.21 85.90 41.07
N GLY A 1035 0.66 84.68 41.09
CA GLY A 1035 0.87 83.46 41.90
C GLY A 1035 -0.48 82.79 42.20
N GLY A 1036 -0.58 81.47 42.05
CA GLY A 1036 -1.83 80.67 42.23
C GLY A 1036 -2.68 80.51 40.95
N ALA A 1037 -3.57 79.52 40.83
CA ALA A 1037 -3.81 78.36 41.71
C ALA A 1037 -4.53 77.20 40.98
N VAL A 1038 -4.15 75.97 41.35
CA VAL A 1038 -4.93 74.72 41.54
C VAL A 1038 -6.30 74.56 40.83
N ASP A 1039 -6.41 73.54 39.96
CA ASP A 1039 -7.43 72.45 40.00
C ASP A 1039 -7.19 71.45 38.82
N LYS A 1040 -7.96 70.36 38.66
CA LYS A 1040 -7.77 69.03 39.28
C LYS A 1040 -8.57 67.95 38.49
N GLU A 1041 -7.99 66.75 38.29
CA GLU A 1041 -8.68 65.44 38.14
C GLU A 1041 -9.38 65.01 36.81
N LEU A 1042 -9.54 63.68 36.66
CA LEU A 1042 -10.32 62.87 35.70
C LEU A 1042 -9.89 62.71 34.22
N LEU A 1043 -9.11 61.65 33.96
CA LEU A 1043 -9.51 60.37 33.33
C LEU A 1043 -10.09 60.29 31.88
N ASP A 1044 -9.45 59.39 31.11
CA ASP A 1044 -10.02 58.22 30.38
C ASP A 1044 -10.22 58.14 28.84
N LEU A 1045 -9.74 56.98 28.35
CA LEU A 1045 -10.08 56.12 27.18
C LEU A 1045 -9.81 56.51 25.70
N TYR A 1046 -8.99 55.66 25.06
CA TYR A 1046 -9.17 54.93 23.77
C TYR A 1046 -9.54 55.69 22.47
N ASP A 1047 -8.71 55.60 21.42
CA ASP A 1047 -8.76 54.57 20.35
C ASP A 1047 -7.75 54.89 19.21
N ASP A 1048 -7.22 53.82 18.57
CA ASP A 1048 -6.18 53.69 17.52
C ASP A 1048 -4.72 53.50 17.98
#